data_AF-A0A9W7CLZ6-F1
#
_entry.id   AF-A0A9W7CLZ6-F1
#
_cell.length_a   1.000
_cell.length_b   1.000
_cell.length_c   1.000
_cell.angle_alpha   90.00
_cell.angle_beta   90.00
_cell.angle_gamma   90.00
#
_symmetry.space_group_name_H-M   'P 1'
#
loop_
_entity.id
_entity.type
_entity.pdbx_description
1 polymer ?
#
loop_
_entity_poly.entity_id
_entity_poly.type
_entity_poly.pdbx_seq_one_letter_code
_entity_poly.pdbx_strand_id
1 'polypeptide(L)'
;MSPSTPTTLLLLLLFSLNPTLTCSLTTYNTFSDLGAIPNSKLISTAIENSRILENALNAMNKTSDGDSTVLEIEKGQTYYLQGGIYATGLRHSKILIDGTLKFREDGYWYGGGVEGWPMTTKKGKEHPKECLELRDVENVTFTSSSSGRGKTDRGVIDGSGQVWWGLPLFGYMSTGTARPHLIYVKRAKDFVFENIVLKDSPRWTFVGHGLDNAVIRDCSIVARRTRADGHGMIDLSAFNTDGFDVSGHDVHIHDCDIWNQDDCIAVKDDKDGSYNMLFENINASGTGLVIGSIGTTHVRNITFRDSYLHRSYKGIFLKFRDGANNQNNPGIIEDVLYKNITIFESVQWPIWIGPAQQAISSNPCNPSPCSLCWPSFPHFGGDTCDPIAALYKNITLDQVTLTNPVTSPGVILGSSTERMQDLTFNDVVVSDCGEGASFDRIESFPGLKQDLSDVFVFEFYLMLTASIFTFICISILICCDYSGNTQRLHPRKWCMGKRSWLIPPNQDVFWTNAKIFTVGIVLFTFIPVYIMGSSLPGYGGHLNTAEYYECTGVDNGVAKGKTNIIPSCFIDETEGELMDSECQSWVIPTIGTCYVAFLVLFYSFVFWVPITDWRNQRNEEYQERNGGANGMVRTESEEGMAVELVVNGEDQEERRGSGVWKEDRELRGKV
;
A
#
# COMPACT_ATOMS: atom_id res chain seq x y z
N MET A 1 -65.89 61.04 -52.77
CA MET A 1 -65.24 60.04 -53.62
C MET A 1 -64.49 59.07 -52.71
N SER A 2 -64.83 57.77 -52.81
CA SER A 2 -64.00 56.60 -52.41
C SER A 2 -62.55 56.76 -52.96
N PRO A 3 -61.46 56.19 -52.37
CA PRO A 3 -61.36 54.78 -51.92
C PRO A 3 -60.54 54.52 -50.63
N SER A 4 -60.97 53.58 -49.76
CA SER A 4 -60.60 52.16 -49.62
C SER A 4 -59.28 51.85 -48.87
N THR A 5 -59.46 51.20 -47.70
CA THR A 5 -58.65 50.21 -46.94
C THR A 5 -57.58 49.39 -47.71
N PRO A 6 -56.70 48.57 -47.05
CA PRO A 6 -56.25 48.52 -45.64
C PRO A 6 -54.71 48.27 -45.48
N THR A 7 -54.11 48.69 -44.36
CA THR A 7 -52.73 48.26 -43.96
C THR A 7 -52.65 47.69 -42.54
N THR A 8 -53.78 47.30 -41.96
CA THR A 8 -53.86 46.76 -40.58
C THR A 8 -53.95 45.23 -40.56
N LEU A 9 -53.12 44.54 -41.35
CA LEU A 9 -53.00 43.07 -41.28
C LEU A 9 -51.57 42.56 -41.59
N LEU A 10 -50.53 43.30 -41.19
CA LEU A 10 -49.14 42.85 -41.32
C LEU A 10 -48.28 43.08 -40.05
N LEU A 11 -48.92 43.14 -38.88
CA LEU A 11 -48.23 43.16 -37.58
C LEU A 11 -48.72 42.08 -36.60
N LEU A 12 -49.65 41.21 -37.01
CA LEU A 12 -50.17 40.10 -36.20
C LEU A 12 -49.85 38.71 -36.79
N LEU A 13 -49.01 38.62 -37.82
CA LEU A 13 -48.63 37.35 -38.48
C LEU A 13 -47.14 37.02 -38.43
N LEU A 14 -46.34 37.78 -37.65
CA LEU A 14 -44.94 37.44 -37.36
C LEU A 14 -44.73 36.73 -36.01
N PHE A 15 -45.82 36.35 -35.32
CA PHE A 15 -45.78 35.59 -34.07
C PHE A 15 -46.19 34.11 -34.21
N SER A 16 -46.30 33.57 -35.43
CA SER A 16 -46.74 32.19 -35.66
C SER A 16 -45.78 31.29 -36.44
N LEU A 17 -44.50 31.64 -36.52
CA LEU A 17 -43.48 30.78 -37.16
C LEU A 17 -42.18 30.73 -36.33
N ASN A 18 -42.26 30.16 -35.12
CA ASN A 18 -41.18 29.39 -34.49
C ASN A 18 -41.68 28.77 -33.17
N PRO A 19 -42.28 27.56 -33.16
CA PRO A 19 -42.69 26.89 -31.94
C PRO A 19 -41.52 26.12 -31.27
N THR A 20 -40.27 26.55 -31.42
CA THR A 20 -39.10 25.84 -30.85
C THR A 20 -38.01 26.77 -30.31
N LEU A 21 -38.36 27.92 -29.72
CA LEU A 21 -37.54 28.42 -28.61
C LEU A 21 -38.03 27.72 -27.33
N THR A 22 -37.62 26.46 -27.17
CA THR A 22 -37.68 25.81 -25.86
C THR A 22 -36.67 26.52 -24.98
N CYS A 23 -37.15 27.38 -24.07
CA CYS A 23 -36.31 27.98 -23.05
C CYS A 23 -35.83 26.84 -22.15
N SER A 24 -34.55 26.46 -22.27
CA SER A 24 -33.86 25.54 -21.37
C SER A 24 -33.93 26.09 -19.95
N LEU A 25 -34.53 25.35 -19.02
CA LEU A 25 -34.60 25.73 -17.62
C LEU A 25 -33.49 25.02 -16.85
N THR A 26 -32.38 25.74 -16.60
CA THR A 26 -31.36 25.27 -15.68
C THR A 26 -31.78 25.55 -14.24
N THR A 27 -31.96 24.49 -13.44
CA THR A 27 -32.16 24.63 -11.99
C THR A 27 -30.80 24.55 -11.31
N TYR A 28 -30.44 25.54 -10.50
CA TYR A 28 -29.17 25.61 -9.78
C TYR A 28 -29.43 25.65 -8.28
N ASN A 29 -28.85 24.72 -7.53
CA ASN A 29 -28.91 24.73 -6.06
C ASN A 29 -27.51 24.51 -5.50
N THR A 30 -27.13 25.30 -4.51
CA THR A 30 -25.99 24.97 -3.67
C THR A 30 -26.40 23.93 -2.63
N PHE A 31 -25.45 23.20 -2.05
CA PHE A 31 -25.76 22.21 -1.04
C PHE A 31 -26.29 22.88 0.24
N SER A 32 -25.78 24.07 0.58
CA SER A 32 -26.33 24.87 1.69
C SER A 32 -27.75 25.37 1.44
N ASP A 33 -28.13 25.73 0.20
CA ASP A 33 -29.50 26.13 -0.12
C ASP A 33 -30.51 25.01 0.16
N LEU A 34 -30.06 23.76 0.08
CA LEU A 34 -30.84 22.56 0.41
C LEU A 34 -30.85 22.24 1.92
N GLY A 35 -30.19 23.05 2.74
CA GLY A 35 -30.14 22.93 4.19
C GLY A 35 -28.94 22.12 4.74
N ALA A 36 -27.97 21.77 3.89
CA ALA A 36 -26.77 21.08 4.36
C ALA A 36 -25.91 22.01 5.22
N ILE A 37 -25.30 21.46 6.27
CA ILE A 37 -24.50 22.23 7.23
C ILE A 37 -23.02 21.93 6.99
N PRO A 38 -22.23 22.90 6.52
CA PRO A 38 -20.79 22.72 6.31
C PRO A 38 -20.00 22.79 7.62
N ASN A 39 -18.79 22.23 7.59
CA ASN A 39 -17.73 22.28 8.61
C ASN A 39 -18.10 21.76 10.01
N SER A 40 -19.25 21.08 10.16
CA SER A 40 -19.66 20.43 11.40
C SER A 40 -19.30 18.94 11.37
N LYS A 41 -18.42 18.52 12.29
CA LYS A 41 -18.05 17.12 12.51
C LYS A 41 -19.08 16.32 13.32
N LEU A 42 -20.20 16.92 13.72
CA LEU A 42 -21.21 16.22 14.52
C LEU A 42 -21.81 15.07 13.70
N ILE A 43 -21.93 13.90 14.33
CA ILE A 43 -22.52 12.70 13.71
C ILE A 43 -23.93 12.99 13.18
N SER A 44 -24.75 13.71 13.96
CA SER A 44 -26.11 14.10 13.54
C SER A 44 -26.11 14.98 12.29
N THR A 45 -25.13 15.88 12.16
CA THR A 45 -24.95 16.68 10.94
C THR A 45 -24.55 15.81 9.76
N ALA A 46 -23.63 14.87 9.95
CA ALA A 46 -23.18 13.99 8.87
C ALA A 46 -24.30 13.09 8.33
N ILE A 47 -25.16 12.58 9.22
CA ILE A 47 -26.36 11.83 8.84
C ILE A 47 -27.33 12.71 8.05
N GLU A 48 -27.58 13.93 8.53
CA GLU A 48 -28.52 14.85 7.87
C GLU A 48 -28.01 15.32 6.50
N ASN A 49 -26.72 15.67 6.39
CA ASN A 49 -26.09 16.02 5.12
C ASN A 49 -26.17 14.85 4.12
N SER A 50 -25.90 13.61 4.56
CA SER A 50 -26.09 12.43 3.71
C SER A 50 -27.52 12.29 3.20
N ARG A 51 -28.52 12.52 4.07
CA ARG A 51 -29.94 12.50 3.70
C ARG A 51 -30.28 13.60 2.68
N ILE A 52 -29.75 14.81 2.86
CA ILE A 52 -30.00 15.93 1.94
C ILE A 52 -29.37 15.64 0.58
N LEU A 53 -28.13 15.13 0.54
CA LEU A 53 -27.45 14.77 -0.71
C LEU A 53 -28.19 13.65 -1.44
N GLU A 54 -28.62 12.61 -0.74
CA GLU A 54 -29.42 11.52 -1.32
C GLU A 54 -30.71 12.05 -1.96
N ASN A 55 -31.45 12.92 -1.26
CA ASN A 55 -32.68 13.50 -1.78
C ASN A 55 -32.43 14.44 -2.96
N ALA A 56 -31.36 15.23 -2.91
CA ALA A 56 -30.97 16.13 -3.99
C ALA A 56 -30.68 15.33 -5.26
N LEU A 57 -29.84 14.29 -5.17
CA LEU A 57 -29.48 13.44 -6.30
C LEU A 57 -30.70 12.70 -6.88
N ASN A 58 -31.58 12.13 -6.03
CA ASN A 58 -32.79 11.46 -6.52
C ASN A 58 -33.82 12.41 -7.15
N ALA A 59 -33.76 13.71 -6.84
CA ALA A 59 -34.59 14.73 -7.50
C ALA A 59 -34.04 15.16 -8.87
N MET A 60 -32.79 14.83 -9.20
CA MET A 60 -32.09 15.17 -10.45
C MET A 60 -32.43 14.20 -11.60
N ASN A 61 -33.72 14.06 -11.91
CA ASN A 61 -34.24 13.18 -12.96
C ASN A 61 -35.09 13.98 -13.96
N LYS A 62 -34.43 14.82 -14.77
CA LYS A 62 -35.10 15.57 -15.84
C LYS A 62 -35.39 14.67 -17.03
N THR A 63 -36.48 14.93 -17.75
CA THR A 63 -36.95 14.11 -18.88
C THR A 63 -36.85 14.81 -20.24
N SER A 64 -36.48 16.09 -20.25
CA SER A 64 -36.33 16.94 -21.43
C SER A 64 -34.85 17.20 -21.69
N ASP A 65 -34.39 16.93 -22.92
CA ASP A 65 -32.99 17.15 -23.37
C ASP A 65 -32.49 18.61 -23.23
N GLY A 66 -33.41 19.56 -22.95
CA GLY A 66 -33.09 20.97 -22.74
C GLY A 66 -32.96 21.39 -21.28
N ASP A 67 -33.43 20.62 -20.29
CA ASP A 67 -33.41 21.05 -18.88
C ASP A 67 -32.26 20.38 -18.14
N SER A 68 -31.43 21.19 -17.47
CA SER A 68 -30.29 20.69 -16.68
C SER A 68 -30.45 21.03 -15.21
N THR A 69 -30.16 20.09 -14.31
CA THR A 69 -30.04 20.40 -12.88
C THR A 69 -28.57 20.48 -12.49
N VAL A 70 -28.18 21.55 -11.78
CA VAL A 70 -26.85 21.72 -11.20
C VAL A 70 -26.95 21.68 -9.69
N LEU A 71 -26.20 20.77 -9.07
CA LEU A 71 -25.94 20.75 -7.63
C LEU A 71 -24.49 21.19 -7.39
N GLU A 72 -24.29 22.30 -6.69
CA GLU A 72 -22.96 22.78 -6.30
C GLU A 72 -22.64 22.36 -4.85
N ILE A 73 -21.47 21.76 -4.65
CA ILE A 73 -20.80 21.63 -3.35
C ILE A 73 -19.79 22.78 -3.26
N GLU A 74 -20.07 23.75 -2.41
CA GLU A 74 -19.44 25.07 -2.48
C GLU A 74 -17.95 25.09 -2.11
N LYS A 75 -17.17 25.92 -2.84
CA LYS A 75 -15.74 26.10 -2.61
C LYS A 75 -15.43 26.51 -1.16
N GLY A 76 -14.42 25.87 -0.57
CA GLY A 76 -13.95 26.17 0.79
C GLY A 76 -14.83 25.61 1.91
N GLN A 77 -15.93 24.93 1.58
CA GLN A 77 -16.77 24.22 2.54
C GLN A 77 -16.41 22.73 2.60
N THR A 78 -16.45 22.14 3.80
CA THR A 78 -16.37 20.69 3.98
C THR A 78 -17.68 20.16 4.54
N TYR A 79 -18.38 19.32 3.79
CA TYR A 79 -19.59 18.65 4.27
C TYR A 79 -19.23 17.24 4.75
N TYR A 80 -19.45 16.98 6.04
CA TYR A 80 -19.28 15.66 6.60
C TYR A 80 -20.48 14.78 6.25
N LEU A 81 -20.23 13.50 5.93
CA LEU A 81 -21.23 12.55 5.43
C LEU A 81 -21.15 11.20 6.16
N GLN A 82 -22.30 10.57 6.38
CA GLN A 82 -22.41 9.25 6.96
C GLN A 82 -22.07 8.10 6.01
N GLY A 83 -22.19 8.30 4.69
CA GLY A 83 -22.21 7.22 3.71
C GLY A 83 -23.57 6.54 3.59
N GLY A 84 -23.66 5.49 2.78
CA GLY A 84 -24.91 4.81 2.46
C GLY A 84 -25.84 5.60 1.54
N ILE A 85 -25.30 6.62 0.85
CA ILE A 85 -26.06 7.49 -0.06
C ILE A 85 -26.36 6.71 -1.33
N TYR A 86 -27.65 6.56 -1.64
CA TYR A 86 -28.11 5.81 -2.81
C TYR A 86 -28.98 6.67 -3.71
N ALA A 87 -28.58 6.84 -4.96
CA ALA A 87 -29.38 7.55 -5.95
C ALA A 87 -29.58 6.75 -7.23
N THR A 88 -30.75 6.87 -7.83
CA THR A 88 -31.10 6.12 -9.05
C THR A 88 -31.89 6.94 -10.05
N GLY A 89 -31.69 6.68 -11.34
CA GLY A 89 -32.42 7.35 -12.41
C GLY A 89 -31.99 8.81 -12.63
N LEU A 90 -30.74 9.15 -12.33
CA LEU A 90 -30.22 10.51 -12.53
C LEU A 90 -30.10 10.80 -14.03
N ARG A 91 -30.63 11.94 -14.47
CA ARG A 91 -30.70 12.32 -15.89
C ARG A 91 -30.40 13.78 -16.11
N HIS A 92 -29.65 14.10 -17.16
CA HIS A 92 -29.38 15.47 -17.65
C HIS A 92 -28.93 16.42 -16.53
N SER A 93 -27.86 16.04 -15.85
CA SER A 93 -27.50 16.66 -14.56
C SER A 93 -26.01 16.89 -14.42
N LYS A 94 -25.65 17.99 -13.75
CA LYS A 94 -24.26 18.31 -13.40
C LYS A 94 -24.13 18.41 -11.88
N ILE A 95 -23.17 17.70 -11.32
CA ILE A 95 -22.77 17.81 -9.92
C ILE A 95 -21.42 18.51 -9.92
N LEU A 96 -21.41 19.76 -9.45
CA LEU A 96 -20.24 20.61 -9.37
C LEU A 96 -19.65 20.53 -7.96
N ILE A 97 -18.52 19.87 -7.80
CA ILE A 97 -17.85 19.71 -6.51
C ILE A 97 -16.66 20.66 -6.48
N ASP A 98 -16.81 21.80 -5.79
CA ASP A 98 -15.73 22.77 -5.57
C ASP A 98 -15.22 22.78 -4.12
N GLY A 99 -16.05 22.30 -3.20
CA GLY A 99 -15.69 22.02 -1.81
C GLY A 99 -15.21 20.58 -1.58
N THR A 100 -15.41 20.11 -0.36
CA THR A 100 -15.06 18.76 0.07
C THR A 100 -16.30 18.02 0.57
N LEU A 101 -16.55 16.82 0.03
CA LEU A 101 -17.42 15.82 0.63
C LEU A 101 -16.53 14.86 1.43
N LYS A 102 -16.65 14.85 2.76
CA LYS A 102 -15.80 14.02 3.64
C LYS A 102 -16.64 13.01 4.40
N PHE A 103 -16.37 11.73 4.22
CA PHE A 103 -17.05 10.67 4.96
C PHE A 103 -16.54 10.61 6.42
N ARG A 104 -17.41 10.11 7.31
CA ARG A 104 -17.14 10.01 8.74
C ARG A 104 -15.85 9.22 9.04
N GLU A 105 -15.08 9.74 10.00
CA GLU A 105 -13.77 9.22 10.44
C GLU A 105 -13.80 8.75 11.91
N ASP A 106 -14.98 8.59 12.50
CA ASP A 106 -15.15 8.16 13.89
C ASP A 106 -15.45 6.66 13.96
N GLY A 107 -14.38 5.86 14.08
CA GLY A 107 -14.41 4.40 14.09
C GLY A 107 -13.53 3.77 15.17
N TYR A 108 -13.75 2.48 15.46
CA TYR A 108 -12.95 1.73 16.45
C TYR A 108 -11.70 1.11 15.84
N TRP A 109 -10.59 1.27 16.54
CA TRP A 109 -9.26 0.88 16.09
C TRP A 109 -9.08 -0.61 15.77
N TYR A 110 -9.75 -1.51 16.51
CA TYR A 110 -9.63 -2.96 16.30
C TYR A 110 -10.56 -3.52 15.23
N GLY A 111 -11.70 -2.85 14.98
CA GLY A 111 -12.81 -3.42 14.21
C GLY A 111 -12.83 -3.00 12.75
N GLY A 112 -12.06 -1.97 12.39
CA GLY A 112 -11.95 -1.39 11.06
C GLY A 112 -13.30 -1.05 10.43
N GLY A 113 -13.82 0.11 10.83
CA GLY A 113 -15.08 0.65 10.34
C GLY A 113 -15.65 1.71 11.27
N VAL A 114 -16.72 2.34 10.81
CA VAL A 114 -17.40 3.44 11.51
C VAL A 114 -18.60 2.92 12.27
N GLU A 115 -18.73 3.28 13.55
CA GLU A 115 -19.88 2.89 14.37
C GLU A 115 -21.16 3.54 13.82
N GLY A 116 -22.20 2.72 13.64
CA GLY A 116 -23.49 3.16 13.10
C GLY A 116 -23.47 3.40 11.58
N TRP A 117 -22.46 2.91 10.85
CA TRP A 117 -22.48 2.96 9.39
C TRP A 117 -23.69 2.21 8.82
N PRO A 118 -24.37 2.72 7.77
CA PRO A 118 -25.50 2.04 7.17
C PRO A 118 -25.11 0.66 6.61
N MET A 119 -25.83 -0.39 7.00
CA MET A 119 -25.56 -1.77 6.59
C MET A 119 -26.59 -2.29 5.57
N THR A 120 -26.23 -3.33 4.84
CA THR A 120 -27.11 -4.11 3.97
C THR A 120 -26.78 -5.60 4.08
N THR A 121 -27.77 -6.47 3.95
CA THR A 121 -27.57 -7.92 3.99
C THR A 121 -27.41 -8.46 2.58
N LYS A 122 -26.24 -9.02 2.26
CA LYS A 122 -25.98 -9.72 0.99
C LYS A 122 -25.62 -11.18 1.30
N LYS A 123 -26.34 -12.14 0.69
CA LYS A 123 -26.12 -13.58 0.88
C LYS A 123 -26.03 -14.02 2.37
N GLY A 124 -26.88 -13.45 3.22
CA GLY A 124 -26.94 -13.77 4.65
C GLY A 124 -25.81 -13.18 5.50
N LYS A 125 -24.95 -12.32 4.93
CA LYS A 125 -23.92 -11.58 5.66
C LYS A 125 -24.21 -10.08 5.61
N GLU A 126 -23.89 -9.37 6.69
CA GLU A 126 -23.97 -7.92 6.73
C GLU A 126 -22.75 -7.30 6.05
N HIS A 127 -23.01 -6.26 5.26
CA HIS A 127 -22.00 -5.48 4.57
C HIS A 127 -22.30 -3.99 4.75
N PRO A 128 -21.29 -3.14 4.96
CA PRO A 128 -21.45 -1.70 4.84
C PRO A 128 -22.04 -1.34 3.47
N LYS A 129 -23.01 -0.42 3.44
CA LYS A 129 -23.43 0.22 2.20
C LYS A 129 -22.30 1.13 1.69
N GLU A 130 -22.24 1.33 0.38
CA GLU A 130 -21.25 2.16 -0.28
C GLU A 130 -21.28 3.61 0.26
N CYS A 131 -20.18 4.36 0.12
CA CYS A 131 -20.17 5.78 0.44
C CYS A 131 -21.17 6.55 -0.43
N LEU A 132 -21.03 6.43 -1.75
CA LEU A 132 -21.96 6.95 -2.75
C LEU A 132 -22.26 5.87 -3.79
N GLU A 133 -23.52 5.48 -3.93
CA GLU A 133 -24.01 4.53 -4.93
C GLU A 133 -24.96 5.22 -5.92
N LEU A 134 -24.65 5.13 -7.21
CA LEU A 134 -25.44 5.66 -8.31
C LEU A 134 -25.87 4.54 -9.25
N ARG A 135 -27.15 4.49 -9.63
CA ARG A 135 -27.68 3.49 -10.56
C ARG A 135 -28.52 4.09 -11.66
N ASP A 136 -28.45 3.53 -12.86
CA ASP A 136 -29.31 3.93 -13.99
C ASP A 136 -29.14 5.43 -14.30
N VAL A 137 -27.89 5.81 -14.55
CA VAL A 137 -27.48 7.21 -14.78
C VAL A 137 -27.40 7.48 -16.28
N GLU A 138 -27.90 8.62 -16.75
CA GLU A 138 -27.86 8.96 -18.18
C GLU A 138 -27.56 10.45 -18.39
N ASN A 139 -26.54 10.77 -19.19
CA ASN A 139 -26.16 12.16 -19.50
C ASN A 139 -25.89 12.97 -18.22
N VAL A 140 -24.92 12.51 -17.42
CA VAL A 140 -24.56 13.13 -16.13
C VAL A 140 -23.07 13.44 -16.07
N THR A 141 -22.76 14.62 -15.53
CA THR A 141 -21.39 15.07 -15.32
C THR A 141 -21.12 15.31 -13.83
N PHE A 142 -20.08 14.68 -13.30
CA PHE A 142 -19.44 15.08 -12.04
C PHE A 142 -18.16 15.86 -12.39
N THR A 143 -18.02 17.07 -11.86
CA THR A 143 -16.88 17.95 -12.21
C THR A 143 -16.54 18.91 -11.08
N SER A 144 -15.45 19.66 -11.23
CA SER A 144 -15.09 20.83 -10.43
C SER A 144 -14.81 22.02 -11.35
N SER A 145 -15.04 23.24 -10.86
CA SER A 145 -14.71 24.48 -11.55
C SER A 145 -13.20 24.64 -11.77
N SER A 146 -12.37 24.12 -10.86
CA SER A 146 -10.92 24.06 -11.09
C SER A 146 -10.62 22.90 -12.04
N SER A 147 -10.32 23.21 -13.30
CA SER A 147 -10.18 22.20 -14.36
C SER A 147 -8.74 22.00 -14.82
N GLY A 148 -8.46 20.74 -15.21
CA GLY A 148 -7.19 20.29 -15.74
C GLY A 148 -6.32 19.53 -14.74
N ARG A 149 -5.50 18.62 -15.29
CA ARG A 149 -4.49 17.87 -14.56
C ARG A 149 -3.52 18.76 -13.78
N GLY A 150 -3.11 18.30 -12.60
CA GLY A 150 -2.15 19.00 -11.74
C GLY A 150 -2.72 20.19 -10.93
N LYS A 151 -3.99 20.56 -11.10
CA LYS A 151 -4.63 21.58 -10.28
C LYS A 151 -4.77 21.13 -8.82
N THR A 152 -4.40 22.00 -7.89
CA THR A 152 -4.35 21.71 -6.44
C THR A 152 -5.58 22.17 -5.68
N ASP A 153 -6.49 22.93 -6.30
CA ASP A 153 -7.71 23.47 -5.69
C ASP A 153 -9.00 22.87 -6.30
N ARG A 154 -8.90 21.66 -6.84
CA ARG A 154 -10.03 20.82 -7.28
C ARG A 154 -10.88 20.37 -6.09
N GLY A 155 -12.16 20.13 -6.33
CA GLY A 155 -13.04 19.53 -5.34
C GLY A 155 -12.59 18.13 -4.92
N VAL A 156 -12.94 17.77 -3.69
CA VAL A 156 -12.45 16.55 -3.02
C VAL A 156 -13.60 15.68 -2.56
N ILE A 157 -13.51 14.39 -2.84
CA ILE A 157 -14.31 13.35 -2.17
C ILE A 157 -13.35 12.53 -1.30
N ASP A 158 -13.44 12.71 0.02
CA ASP A 158 -12.56 12.10 1.01
C ASP A 158 -13.29 10.96 1.74
N GLY A 159 -12.86 9.73 1.49
CA GLY A 159 -13.41 8.50 2.06
C GLY A 159 -13.02 8.24 3.51
N SER A 160 -12.02 8.95 4.04
CA SER A 160 -11.46 8.77 5.38
C SER A 160 -11.11 7.30 5.68
N GLY A 161 -10.50 6.64 4.70
CA GLY A 161 -10.25 5.20 4.61
C GLY A 161 -9.40 4.63 5.73
N GLN A 162 -8.61 5.44 6.44
CA GLN A 162 -7.74 5.00 7.54
C GLN A 162 -8.51 4.21 8.60
N VAL A 163 -9.72 4.67 8.95
CA VAL A 163 -10.57 3.97 9.95
C VAL A 163 -11.06 2.61 9.46
N TRP A 164 -11.12 2.42 8.14
CA TRP A 164 -11.54 1.19 7.49
C TRP A 164 -10.38 0.24 7.23
N TRP A 165 -9.20 0.77 6.92
CA TRP A 165 -8.00 -0.04 6.75
C TRP A 165 -7.50 -0.60 8.09
N GLY A 166 -7.84 0.05 9.20
CA GLY A 166 -7.47 -0.36 10.56
C GLY A 166 -5.96 -0.29 10.80
N LEU A 167 -5.49 -0.94 11.88
CA LEU A 167 -4.07 -1.00 12.17
C LEU A 167 -3.27 -1.58 10.99
N PRO A 168 -2.12 -0.99 10.64
CA PRO A 168 -1.26 -1.53 9.60
C PRO A 168 -0.96 -3.02 9.80
N LEU A 169 -0.98 -3.80 8.72
CA LEU A 169 -0.81 -5.27 8.68
C LEU A 169 -1.91 -6.10 9.36
N PHE A 170 -2.55 -5.60 10.41
CA PHE A 170 -3.51 -6.36 11.23
C PHE A 170 -4.99 -6.09 10.88
N GLY A 171 -5.31 -4.91 10.33
CA GLY A 171 -6.68 -4.46 10.12
C GLY A 171 -7.52 -5.40 9.27
N TYR A 172 -6.93 -6.00 8.22
CA TYR A 172 -7.63 -6.95 7.35
C TYR A 172 -8.10 -8.22 8.08
N MET A 173 -7.42 -8.65 9.14
CA MET A 173 -7.86 -9.80 9.94
C MET A 173 -9.16 -9.51 10.70
N SER A 174 -9.45 -8.24 10.98
CA SER A 174 -10.66 -7.80 11.66
C SER A 174 -11.79 -7.49 10.69
N THR A 175 -11.51 -6.80 9.58
CA THR A 175 -12.54 -6.31 8.65
C THR A 175 -12.83 -7.26 7.49
N GLY A 176 -11.85 -8.10 7.14
CA GLY A 176 -11.81 -8.78 5.85
C GLY A 176 -12.14 -7.83 4.69
N THR A 177 -13.03 -8.29 3.81
CA THR A 177 -13.50 -7.57 2.62
C THR A 177 -14.74 -6.68 2.87
N ALA A 178 -15.25 -6.59 4.11
CA ALA A 178 -16.47 -5.86 4.42
C ALA A 178 -16.20 -4.35 4.62
N ARG A 179 -15.83 -3.66 3.54
CA ARG A 179 -15.60 -2.20 3.50
C ARG A 179 -16.36 -1.59 2.32
N PRO A 180 -16.89 -0.36 2.46
CA PRO A 180 -17.61 0.31 1.38
C PRO A 180 -16.65 0.78 0.28
N HIS A 181 -17.11 0.83 -0.95
CA HIS A 181 -16.44 1.58 -2.02
C HIS A 181 -16.70 3.07 -1.85
N LEU A 182 -15.78 3.92 -2.31
CA LEU A 182 -15.97 5.37 -2.24
C LEU A 182 -17.05 5.84 -3.22
N ILE A 183 -16.96 5.41 -4.48
CA ILE A 183 -17.97 5.68 -5.51
C ILE A 183 -18.30 4.38 -6.23
N TYR A 184 -19.59 4.03 -6.27
CA TYR A 184 -20.11 2.88 -7.00
C TYR A 184 -21.17 3.34 -8.01
N VAL A 185 -20.84 3.27 -9.29
CA VAL A 185 -21.72 3.61 -10.40
C VAL A 185 -22.11 2.33 -11.13
N LYS A 186 -23.41 2.14 -11.39
CA LYS A 186 -23.92 0.96 -12.11
C LYS A 186 -24.91 1.32 -13.19
N ARG A 187 -24.69 0.80 -14.40
CA ARG A 187 -25.50 1.09 -15.60
C ARG A 187 -25.55 2.60 -15.84
N ALA A 188 -24.43 3.14 -16.27
CA ALA A 188 -24.33 4.56 -16.62
C ALA A 188 -24.08 4.71 -18.12
N LYS A 189 -24.85 5.61 -18.73
CA LYS A 189 -24.75 5.95 -20.13
C LYS A 189 -24.43 7.43 -20.31
N ASP A 190 -23.55 7.78 -21.24
CA ASP A 190 -23.17 9.17 -21.50
C ASP A 190 -22.70 9.86 -20.20
N PHE A 191 -21.70 9.27 -19.56
CA PHE A 191 -21.27 9.65 -18.21
C PHE A 191 -19.91 10.33 -18.23
N VAL A 192 -19.78 11.46 -17.54
CA VAL A 192 -18.51 12.20 -17.42
C VAL A 192 -18.14 12.36 -15.95
N PHE A 193 -16.92 11.97 -15.59
CA PHE A 193 -16.34 12.20 -14.26
C PHE A 193 -14.98 12.86 -14.41
N GLU A 194 -14.86 14.12 -14.01
CA GLU A 194 -13.65 14.89 -14.31
C GLU A 194 -13.25 15.84 -13.19
N ASN A 195 -11.98 16.29 -13.19
CA ASN A 195 -11.50 17.39 -12.34
C ASN A 195 -11.73 17.20 -10.83
N ILE A 196 -11.78 15.96 -10.32
CA ILE A 196 -12.04 15.66 -8.91
C ILE A 196 -10.86 14.90 -8.29
N VAL A 197 -10.60 15.17 -7.02
CA VAL A 197 -9.68 14.39 -6.19
C VAL A 197 -10.47 13.37 -5.36
N LEU A 198 -10.16 12.09 -5.53
CA LEU A 198 -10.66 10.99 -4.73
C LEU A 198 -9.58 10.62 -3.70
N LYS A 199 -9.89 10.81 -2.42
CA LYS A 199 -8.91 10.70 -1.34
C LYS A 199 -9.30 9.63 -0.35
N ASP A 200 -8.32 8.85 0.08
CA ASP A 200 -8.37 7.87 1.16
C ASP A 200 -9.64 7.01 1.10
N SER A 201 -9.82 6.28 0.00
CA SER A 201 -10.98 5.39 -0.15
C SER A 201 -10.94 4.25 0.89
N PRO A 202 -12.08 3.86 1.51
CA PRO A 202 -12.14 2.71 2.41
C PRO A 202 -11.77 1.38 1.74
N ARG A 203 -12.05 1.26 0.43
CA ARG A 203 -11.81 0.10 -0.43
C ARG A 203 -11.62 0.59 -1.89
N TRP A 204 -12.19 -0.08 -2.90
CA TRP A 204 -12.10 0.35 -4.30
C TRP A 204 -12.65 1.77 -4.41
N THR A 205 -11.91 2.63 -5.09
CA THR A 205 -12.11 4.08 -5.08
C THR A 205 -13.26 4.46 -6.01
N PHE A 206 -13.14 4.12 -7.29
CA PHE A 206 -14.21 4.32 -8.26
C PHE A 206 -14.53 2.99 -8.93
N VAL A 207 -15.79 2.56 -8.82
CA VAL A 207 -16.29 1.35 -9.47
C VAL A 207 -17.38 1.73 -10.45
N GLY A 208 -17.12 1.54 -11.75
CA GLY A 208 -18.08 1.75 -12.83
C GLY A 208 -18.48 0.42 -13.47
N HIS A 209 -19.64 -0.12 -13.12
CA HIS A 209 -20.11 -1.39 -13.66
C HIS A 209 -21.17 -1.19 -14.76
N GLY A 210 -20.91 -1.72 -15.95
CA GLY A 210 -21.80 -1.61 -17.10
C GLY A 210 -21.90 -0.17 -17.59
N LEU A 211 -20.75 0.45 -17.85
CA LEU A 211 -20.65 1.76 -18.48
C LEU A 211 -20.91 1.64 -19.98
N ASP A 212 -21.58 2.63 -20.55
CA ASP A 212 -21.84 2.79 -21.99
C ASP A 212 -21.52 4.23 -22.36
N ASN A 213 -20.44 4.46 -23.12
CA ASN A 213 -19.95 5.80 -23.45
C ASN A 213 -19.63 6.64 -22.20
N ALA A 214 -18.49 6.35 -21.56
CA ALA A 214 -18.04 7.04 -20.35
C ALA A 214 -16.66 7.68 -20.51
N VAL A 215 -16.51 8.90 -20.00
CA VAL A 215 -15.23 9.63 -19.97
C VAL A 215 -14.86 9.94 -18.53
N ILE A 216 -13.66 9.52 -18.12
CA ILE A 216 -13.07 9.86 -16.82
C ILE A 216 -11.76 10.60 -17.08
N ARG A 217 -11.61 11.85 -16.64
CA ARG A 217 -10.40 12.61 -16.97
C ARG A 217 -9.95 13.64 -15.96
N ASP A 218 -8.69 14.03 -16.00
CA ASP A 218 -8.14 15.08 -15.13
C ASP A 218 -8.42 14.81 -13.63
N CYS A 219 -8.46 13.53 -13.24
CA CYS A 219 -8.77 13.09 -11.89
C CYS A 219 -7.50 12.70 -11.13
N SER A 220 -7.59 12.76 -9.81
CA SER A 220 -6.50 12.34 -8.94
C SER A 220 -6.99 11.38 -7.87
N ILE A 221 -6.29 10.26 -7.70
CA ILE A 221 -6.54 9.27 -6.65
C ILE A 221 -5.36 9.29 -5.68
N VAL A 222 -5.64 9.43 -4.39
CA VAL A 222 -4.63 9.35 -3.33
C VAL A 222 -5.12 8.46 -2.21
N ALA A 223 -4.50 7.30 -2.05
CA ALA A 223 -4.67 6.41 -0.90
C ALA A 223 -3.29 5.97 -0.40
N ARG A 224 -2.77 6.69 0.60
CA ARG A 224 -1.47 6.42 1.22
C ARG A 224 -1.62 6.24 2.73
N ARG A 225 -0.86 5.32 3.30
CA ARG A 225 -0.67 5.24 4.77
C ARG A 225 0.51 6.09 5.22
N THR A 226 1.58 6.12 4.44
CA THR A 226 2.81 6.85 4.78
C THR A 226 3.24 7.82 3.67
N ARG A 227 4.32 8.57 3.92
CA ARG A 227 5.01 9.39 2.91
C ARG A 227 6.09 8.60 2.15
N ALA A 228 6.13 7.28 2.28
CA ALA A 228 7.06 6.47 1.51
C ALA A 228 6.86 6.70 0.01
N ASP A 229 7.98 6.77 -0.69
CA ASP A 229 8.05 6.86 -2.15
C ASP A 229 8.18 5.44 -2.72
N GLY A 230 7.15 4.64 -2.51
CA GLY A 230 7.05 3.23 -2.89
C GLY A 230 5.97 2.49 -2.10
N HIS A 231 5.80 1.19 -2.36
CA HIS A 231 4.77 0.35 -1.75
C HIS A 231 5.36 -0.69 -0.81
N GLY A 232 5.78 -0.24 0.39
CA GLY A 232 6.23 -1.16 1.43
C GLY A 232 5.07 -1.93 2.07
N MET A 233 5.37 -2.93 2.90
CA MET A 233 4.34 -3.76 3.57
C MET A 233 3.33 -2.94 4.38
N ILE A 234 3.77 -1.85 5.02
CA ILE A 234 2.89 -0.95 5.76
C ILE A 234 1.93 -0.27 4.80
N ASP A 235 2.40 0.32 3.70
CA ASP A 235 1.56 1.00 2.71
C ASP A 235 0.57 0.02 2.05
N LEU A 236 1.05 -1.15 1.61
CA LEU A 236 0.23 -2.21 1.02
C LEU A 236 -0.91 -2.71 1.93
N SER A 237 -0.82 -2.47 3.25
CA SER A 237 -1.88 -2.83 4.17
C SER A 237 -3.11 -1.91 4.13
N ALA A 238 -3.14 -0.86 3.30
CA ALA A 238 -4.38 -0.23 2.85
C ALA A 238 -4.98 -1.04 1.70
N PHE A 239 -5.35 -2.28 2.02
CA PHE A 239 -5.76 -3.30 1.06
C PHE A 239 -6.91 -2.85 0.15
N ASN A 240 -6.88 -3.24 -1.12
CA ASN A 240 -7.98 -3.06 -2.07
C ASN A 240 -8.39 -1.60 -2.25
N THR A 241 -7.41 -0.70 -2.36
CA THR A 241 -7.63 0.72 -2.68
C THR A 241 -7.56 0.96 -4.18
N ASP A 242 -8.09 0.04 -4.99
CA ASP A 242 -8.12 0.10 -6.45
C ASP A 242 -8.55 1.50 -6.93
N GLY A 243 -7.94 2.00 -8.00
CA GLY A 243 -8.19 3.33 -8.51
C GLY A 243 -9.52 3.39 -9.28
N PHE A 244 -9.44 3.12 -10.59
CA PHE A 244 -10.63 3.02 -11.44
C PHE A 244 -10.88 1.57 -11.86
N ASP A 245 -11.90 0.95 -11.27
CA ASP A 245 -12.43 -0.35 -11.69
C ASP A 245 -13.59 -0.15 -12.65
N VAL A 246 -13.45 -0.56 -13.92
CA VAL A 246 -14.47 -0.32 -14.95
C VAL A 246 -14.86 -1.59 -15.72
N SER A 247 -16.14 -1.71 -16.05
CA SER A 247 -16.70 -2.73 -16.95
C SER A 247 -17.74 -2.09 -17.89
N GLY A 248 -18.03 -2.74 -19.01
CA GLY A 248 -18.96 -2.23 -20.04
C GLY A 248 -18.25 -1.92 -21.35
N HIS A 249 -18.63 -0.85 -22.06
CA HIS A 249 -18.00 -0.51 -23.33
C HIS A 249 -17.92 0.99 -23.62
N ASP A 250 -17.01 1.31 -24.54
CA ASP A 250 -16.74 2.69 -24.99
C ASP A 250 -16.34 3.59 -23.80
N VAL A 251 -15.33 3.14 -23.05
CA VAL A 251 -14.80 3.83 -21.88
C VAL A 251 -13.47 4.48 -22.21
N HIS A 252 -13.34 5.77 -21.91
CA HIS A 252 -12.11 6.52 -22.07
C HIS A 252 -11.67 7.11 -20.73
N ILE A 253 -10.51 6.69 -20.22
CA ILE A 253 -9.89 7.32 -19.04
C ILE A 253 -8.57 7.97 -19.44
N HIS A 254 -8.41 9.27 -19.16
CA HIS A 254 -7.18 9.97 -19.55
C HIS A 254 -6.77 11.12 -18.63
N ASP A 255 -5.49 11.50 -18.69
CA ASP A 255 -4.94 12.63 -17.92
C ASP A 255 -5.10 12.48 -16.39
N CYS A 256 -4.96 11.25 -15.87
CA CYS A 256 -5.17 10.94 -14.46
C CYS A 256 -3.86 10.67 -13.70
N ASP A 257 -3.85 11.07 -12.42
CA ASP A 257 -2.76 10.83 -11.47
C ASP A 257 -3.24 9.89 -10.36
N ILE A 258 -2.66 8.70 -10.25
CA ILE A 258 -3.13 7.64 -9.35
C ILE A 258 -2.01 7.21 -8.41
N TRP A 259 -2.24 7.34 -7.11
CA TRP A 259 -1.41 6.71 -6.10
C TRP A 259 -2.28 5.94 -5.12
N ASN A 260 -2.14 4.62 -5.12
CA ASN A 260 -2.91 3.73 -4.27
C ASN A 260 -2.09 2.51 -3.85
N GLN A 261 -2.74 1.47 -3.30
CA GLN A 261 -2.07 0.27 -2.80
C GLN A 261 -2.59 -1.02 -3.45
N ASP A 262 -3.31 -0.88 -4.56
CA ASP A 262 -3.87 -1.97 -5.36
C ASP A 262 -3.93 -1.52 -6.84
N ASP A 263 -4.68 -2.21 -7.71
CA ASP A 263 -4.78 -1.92 -9.16
C ASP A 263 -5.03 -0.41 -9.42
N CYS A 264 -4.24 0.26 -10.27
CA CYS A 264 -4.44 1.69 -10.53
C CYS A 264 -5.63 1.92 -11.47
N ILE A 265 -5.68 1.15 -12.57
CA ILE A 265 -6.84 1.02 -13.45
C ILE A 265 -7.05 -0.47 -13.66
N ALA A 266 -8.28 -0.94 -13.54
CA ALA A 266 -8.61 -2.32 -13.84
C ALA A 266 -9.87 -2.45 -14.70
N VAL A 267 -9.72 -3.10 -15.86
CA VAL A 267 -10.85 -3.59 -16.64
C VAL A 267 -11.39 -4.87 -15.99
N LYS A 268 -12.67 -4.87 -15.63
CA LYS A 268 -13.35 -6.01 -14.98
C LYS A 268 -14.39 -6.63 -15.91
N ASP A 269 -14.93 -7.78 -15.51
CA ASP A 269 -16.00 -8.47 -16.25
C ASP A 269 -17.27 -7.65 -16.35
N ASP A 270 -17.94 -7.74 -17.50
CA ASP A 270 -19.36 -7.42 -17.64
C ASP A 270 -20.10 -8.62 -18.23
N LYS A 271 -21.42 -8.70 -17.97
CA LYS A 271 -22.27 -9.80 -18.44
C LYS A 271 -22.21 -9.93 -19.96
N ASP A 272 -22.21 -8.80 -20.66
CA ASP A 272 -22.20 -8.75 -22.12
C ASP A 272 -20.76 -8.56 -22.69
N GLY A 273 -19.75 -8.71 -21.82
CA GLY A 273 -18.33 -8.49 -22.11
C GLY A 273 -17.89 -7.04 -21.92
N SER A 274 -16.59 -6.85 -21.67
CA SER A 274 -15.99 -5.51 -21.57
C SER A 274 -15.15 -5.21 -22.81
N TYR A 275 -15.44 -4.13 -23.54
CA TYR A 275 -14.76 -3.88 -24.81
C TYR A 275 -14.69 -2.42 -25.24
N ASN A 276 -13.82 -2.12 -26.20
CA ASN A 276 -13.58 -0.76 -26.72
C ASN A 276 -13.23 0.23 -25.60
N MET A 277 -12.10 -0.01 -24.93
CA MET A 277 -11.65 0.89 -23.88
C MET A 277 -10.27 1.46 -24.19
N LEU A 278 -10.12 2.76 -23.94
CA LEU A 278 -8.87 3.50 -24.09
C LEU A 278 -8.48 4.11 -22.74
N PHE A 279 -7.23 3.87 -22.35
CA PHE A 279 -6.62 4.44 -21.15
C PHE A 279 -5.34 5.14 -21.58
N GLU A 280 -5.25 6.46 -21.47
CA GLU A 280 -4.10 7.21 -21.99
C GLU A 280 -3.61 8.36 -21.09
N ASN A 281 -2.32 8.67 -21.15
CA ASN A 281 -1.71 9.72 -20.31
C ASN A 281 -1.92 9.51 -18.80
N ILE A 282 -1.68 8.29 -18.31
CA ILE A 282 -1.83 7.93 -16.89
C ILE A 282 -0.48 8.02 -16.20
N ASN A 283 -0.41 8.73 -15.07
CA ASN A 283 0.69 8.56 -14.12
C ASN A 283 0.20 7.75 -12.92
N ALA A 284 0.88 6.64 -12.62
CA ALA A 284 0.38 5.64 -11.67
C ALA A 284 1.47 5.10 -10.73
N SER A 285 1.08 4.82 -9.48
CA SER A 285 1.87 4.13 -8.47
C SER A 285 0.92 3.26 -7.63
N GLY A 286 1.03 1.95 -7.77
CA GLY A 286 0.16 0.95 -7.13
C GLY A 286 0.40 -0.43 -7.75
N THR A 287 -0.65 -1.23 -7.95
CA THR A 287 -0.60 -2.52 -8.68
C THR A 287 -0.90 -2.33 -10.18
N GLY A 288 -0.64 -1.14 -10.72
CA GLY A 288 -0.41 -0.93 -12.15
C GLY A 288 -1.66 -0.87 -13.04
N LEU A 289 -1.47 -1.17 -14.33
CA LEU A 289 -2.49 -1.13 -15.38
C LEU A 289 -2.98 -2.54 -15.67
N VAL A 290 -4.26 -2.78 -15.41
CA VAL A 290 -4.76 -4.14 -15.16
C VAL A 290 -5.92 -4.51 -16.06
N ILE A 291 -5.91 -5.75 -16.54
CA ILE A 291 -7.11 -6.43 -17.03
C ILE A 291 -7.38 -7.60 -16.10
N GLY A 292 -8.42 -7.48 -15.29
CA GLY A 292 -8.93 -8.54 -14.45
C GLY A 292 -9.01 -8.25 -12.94
N SER A 293 -9.23 -9.26 -12.12
CA SER A 293 -9.29 -10.67 -12.54
C SER A 293 -10.53 -10.99 -13.37
N ILE A 294 -10.36 -11.58 -14.55
CA ILE A 294 -11.44 -11.96 -15.46
C ILE A 294 -11.95 -13.37 -15.13
N GLY A 295 -13.26 -13.56 -15.24
CA GLY A 295 -13.94 -14.83 -15.03
C GLY A 295 -14.24 -15.52 -16.35
N THR A 296 -15.52 -15.79 -16.59
CA THR A 296 -16.03 -16.52 -17.77
C THR A 296 -16.62 -15.57 -18.82
N THR A 297 -16.04 -14.38 -18.95
CA THR A 297 -16.52 -13.36 -19.89
C THR A 297 -15.44 -13.00 -20.89
N HIS A 298 -15.85 -12.33 -21.95
CA HIS A 298 -14.96 -11.90 -23.01
C HIS A 298 -14.58 -10.42 -22.80
N VAL A 299 -13.29 -10.15 -22.63
CA VAL A 299 -12.72 -8.80 -22.61
C VAL A 299 -11.88 -8.59 -23.85
N ARG A 300 -12.17 -7.54 -24.63
CA ARG A 300 -11.49 -7.33 -25.91
C ARG A 300 -11.36 -5.89 -26.37
N ASN A 301 -10.41 -5.60 -27.25
CA ASN A 301 -10.17 -4.25 -27.78
C ASN A 301 -9.90 -3.24 -26.65
N ILE A 302 -8.82 -3.50 -25.92
CA ILE A 302 -8.39 -2.69 -24.77
C ILE A 302 -7.03 -2.08 -25.08
N THR A 303 -6.91 -0.75 -25.01
CA THR A 303 -5.65 -0.05 -25.22
C THR A 303 -5.27 0.74 -23.98
N PHE A 304 -4.05 0.51 -23.48
CA PHE A 304 -3.36 1.39 -22.55
C PHE A 304 -2.21 2.06 -23.30
N ARG A 305 -2.09 3.39 -23.24
CA ARG A 305 -0.97 4.08 -23.88
C ARG A 305 -0.45 5.31 -23.16
N ASP A 306 0.75 5.74 -23.55
CA ASP A 306 1.36 7.01 -23.15
C ASP A 306 1.39 7.20 -21.62
N SER A 307 1.81 6.16 -20.90
CA SER A 307 1.65 6.10 -19.43
C SER A 307 2.98 5.90 -18.71
N TYR A 308 3.08 6.45 -17.51
CA TYR A 308 4.26 6.37 -16.64
C TYR A 308 3.88 5.72 -15.31
N LEU A 309 4.58 4.67 -14.92
CA LEU A 309 4.39 3.98 -13.66
C LEU A 309 5.63 4.18 -12.80
N HIS A 310 5.47 4.94 -11.72
CA HIS A 310 6.54 5.25 -10.78
C HIS A 310 6.50 4.30 -9.60
N ARG A 311 7.58 3.54 -9.38
CA ARG A 311 7.78 2.67 -8.21
C ARG A 311 6.57 1.82 -7.87
N SER A 312 5.81 1.42 -8.88
CA SER A 312 4.60 0.65 -8.72
C SER A 312 4.95 -0.74 -8.19
N TYR A 313 4.07 -1.34 -7.40
CA TYR A 313 4.26 -2.70 -6.93
C TYR A 313 4.24 -3.70 -8.11
N LYS A 314 3.29 -3.51 -9.04
CA LYS A 314 3.27 -4.16 -10.35
C LYS A 314 3.07 -3.14 -11.46
N GLY A 315 3.46 -3.49 -12.68
CA GLY A 315 3.29 -2.64 -13.86
C GLY A 315 2.08 -3.05 -14.70
N ILE A 316 2.32 -3.78 -15.79
CA ILE A 316 1.29 -4.37 -16.63
C ILE A 316 0.81 -5.68 -15.97
N PHE A 317 -0.49 -5.83 -15.74
CA PHE A 317 -1.03 -7.01 -15.04
C PHE A 317 -2.32 -7.55 -15.68
N LEU A 318 -2.21 -8.66 -16.41
CA LEU A 318 -3.37 -9.37 -16.96
C LEU A 318 -3.61 -10.63 -16.15
N LYS A 319 -4.84 -10.78 -15.64
CA LYS A 319 -5.14 -11.86 -14.69
C LYS A 319 -6.50 -12.51 -14.91
N PHE A 320 -6.54 -13.84 -14.91
CA PHE A 320 -7.76 -14.63 -14.74
C PHE A 320 -7.90 -15.07 -13.26
N ARG A 321 -9.13 -15.10 -12.74
CA ARG A 321 -9.44 -15.72 -11.43
C ARG A 321 -9.94 -17.14 -11.59
N ASP A 322 -9.92 -17.88 -10.49
CA ASP A 322 -10.52 -19.21 -10.41
C ASP A 322 -11.94 -19.23 -10.99
N GLY A 323 -12.23 -20.30 -11.74
CA GLY A 323 -13.49 -20.49 -12.45
C GLY A 323 -13.53 -19.91 -13.87
N ALA A 324 -12.51 -19.17 -14.31
CA ALA A 324 -12.43 -18.69 -15.70
C ALA A 324 -12.30 -19.83 -16.74
N ASN A 325 -11.85 -21.02 -16.33
CA ASN A 325 -11.76 -22.22 -17.18
C ASN A 325 -13.08 -22.99 -17.36
N ASN A 326 -14.23 -22.29 -17.31
CA ASN A 326 -15.52 -22.94 -17.49
C ASN A 326 -15.61 -23.55 -18.89
N GLN A 327 -15.76 -24.87 -18.97
CA GLN A 327 -15.73 -25.62 -20.24
C GLN A 327 -16.77 -25.17 -21.27
N ASN A 328 -17.90 -24.60 -20.82
CA ASN A 328 -18.96 -24.14 -21.71
C ASN A 328 -18.79 -22.68 -22.14
N ASN A 329 -18.04 -21.90 -21.36
CA ASN A 329 -17.84 -20.47 -21.59
C ASN A 329 -16.54 -20.01 -20.92
N PRO A 330 -15.37 -20.37 -21.48
CA PRO A 330 -14.10 -19.98 -20.89
C PRO A 330 -13.92 -18.47 -20.96
N GLY A 331 -13.17 -17.91 -20.01
CA GLY A 331 -12.71 -16.53 -20.06
C GLY A 331 -11.81 -16.30 -21.27
N ILE A 332 -11.99 -15.14 -21.90
CA ILE A 332 -11.15 -14.72 -23.03
C ILE A 332 -10.72 -13.28 -22.79
N ILE A 333 -9.41 -13.03 -22.90
CA ILE A 333 -8.83 -11.70 -22.99
C ILE A 333 -8.14 -11.63 -24.35
N GLU A 334 -8.68 -10.83 -25.27
CA GLU A 334 -8.11 -10.69 -26.62
C GLU A 334 -7.98 -9.25 -27.10
N ASP A 335 -7.20 -9.01 -28.15
CA ASP A 335 -7.03 -7.71 -28.79
C ASP A 335 -6.63 -6.61 -27.79
N VAL A 336 -5.48 -6.80 -27.14
CA VAL A 336 -4.97 -5.88 -26.11
C VAL A 336 -3.68 -5.23 -26.57
N LEU A 337 -3.60 -3.91 -26.41
CA LEU A 337 -2.41 -3.10 -26.71
C LEU A 337 -1.96 -2.33 -25.47
N TYR A 338 -0.70 -2.53 -25.06
CA TYR A 338 0.02 -1.65 -24.15
C TYR A 338 1.09 -0.92 -24.98
N LYS A 339 0.98 0.42 -25.14
CA LYS A 339 1.85 1.18 -26.04
C LYS A 339 2.51 2.39 -25.38
N ASN A 340 3.81 2.59 -25.59
CA ASN A 340 4.54 3.76 -25.06
C ASN A 340 4.35 3.89 -23.55
N ILE A 341 4.81 2.89 -22.81
CA ILE A 341 4.68 2.82 -21.35
C ILE A 341 6.06 2.74 -20.71
N THR A 342 6.31 3.59 -19.73
CA THR A 342 7.55 3.54 -18.94
C THR A 342 7.22 3.10 -17.51
N ILE A 343 7.90 2.08 -17.02
CA ILE A 343 7.78 1.56 -15.65
C ILE A 343 9.14 1.73 -14.97
N PHE A 344 9.20 2.62 -13.97
CA PHE A 344 10.42 2.96 -13.26
C PHE A 344 10.43 2.33 -11.86
N GLU A 345 11.49 1.60 -11.52
CA GLU A 345 11.74 1.04 -10.18
C GLU A 345 10.58 0.22 -9.59
N SER A 346 9.92 -0.59 -10.42
CA SER A 346 8.82 -1.45 -9.94
C SER A 346 9.30 -2.39 -8.83
N VAL A 347 8.50 -2.52 -7.76
CA VAL A 347 8.89 -3.24 -6.54
C VAL A 347 8.84 -4.75 -6.73
N GLN A 348 7.81 -5.27 -7.40
CA GLN A 348 7.65 -6.70 -7.67
C GLN A 348 7.71 -6.95 -9.17
N TRP A 349 6.58 -7.08 -9.86
CA TRP A 349 6.55 -7.51 -11.26
C TRP A 349 6.16 -6.35 -12.19
N PRO A 350 7.09 -5.82 -13.00
CA PRO A 350 6.75 -4.83 -14.01
C PRO A 350 5.81 -5.40 -15.08
N ILE A 351 5.95 -6.68 -15.46
CA ILE A 351 5.04 -7.35 -16.40
C ILE A 351 4.52 -8.65 -15.77
N TRP A 352 3.20 -8.84 -15.75
CA TRP A 352 2.56 -10.10 -15.36
C TRP A 352 1.39 -10.41 -16.30
N ILE A 353 1.44 -11.55 -16.99
CA ILE A 353 0.35 -12.07 -17.81
C ILE A 353 0.09 -13.51 -17.35
N GLY A 354 -1.04 -13.78 -16.69
CA GLY A 354 -1.29 -15.14 -16.21
C GLY A 354 -2.38 -15.26 -15.15
N PRO A 355 -2.24 -16.14 -14.14
CA PRO A 355 -3.23 -16.28 -13.08
C PRO A 355 -3.24 -15.05 -12.16
N ALA A 356 -4.38 -14.78 -11.51
CA ALA A 356 -4.45 -13.76 -10.47
C ALA A 356 -3.59 -14.16 -9.27
N GLN A 357 -2.55 -13.37 -9.02
CA GLN A 357 -1.76 -13.44 -7.79
C GLN A 357 -2.47 -12.65 -6.70
N GLN A 358 -3.16 -13.33 -5.79
CA GLN A 358 -4.07 -12.71 -4.82
C GLN A 358 -4.28 -13.57 -3.57
N ALA A 359 -4.70 -12.93 -2.48
CA ALA A 359 -5.13 -13.62 -1.27
C ALA A 359 -6.66 -13.65 -1.18
N ILE A 360 -7.24 -14.85 -1.18
CA ILE A 360 -8.70 -15.05 -0.97
C ILE A 360 -9.02 -15.54 0.46
N SER A 361 -8.01 -15.69 1.31
CA SER A 361 -8.14 -16.20 2.67
C SER A 361 -7.31 -15.36 3.64
N SER A 362 -7.47 -15.60 4.95
CA SER A 362 -6.62 -14.96 5.96
C SER A 362 -5.16 -15.43 5.90
N ASN A 363 -4.89 -16.57 5.25
CA ASN A 363 -3.54 -16.97 4.87
C ASN A 363 -3.23 -16.38 3.47
N PRO A 364 -2.32 -15.38 3.36
CA PRO A 364 -1.96 -14.78 2.07
C PRO A 364 -1.17 -15.74 1.16
N CYS A 365 -0.58 -16.80 1.72
CA CYS A 365 0.15 -17.80 0.96
C CYS A 365 -0.74 -18.94 0.43
N ASN A 366 -2.06 -18.86 0.61
CA ASN A 366 -2.96 -19.87 0.06
C ASN A 366 -3.26 -19.55 -1.41
N PRO A 367 -3.06 -20.50 -2.35
CA PRO A 367 -3.14 -20.22 -3.78
C PRO A 367 -4.60 -20.19 -4.24
N SER A 368 -4.96 -19.19 -5.05
CA SER A 368 -6.26 -19.13 -5.74
C SER A 368 -6.31 -18.01 -6.80
N PRO A 369 -5.93 -18.29 -8.05
CA PRO A 369 -5.12 -19.43 -8.52
C PRO A 369 -3.63 -19.35 -8.12
N CYS A 370 -3.12 -18.16 -7.80
CA CYS A 370 -1.72 -17.92 -7.51
C CYS A 370 -1.53 -17.22 -6.17
N SER A 371 -0.66 -17.78 -5.34
CA SER A 371 -0.34 -17.30 -4.00
C SER A 371 0.37 -15.94 -4.05
N LEU A 372 0.04 -15.01 -3.12
CA LEU A 372 0.82 -13.77 -2.95
C LEU A 372 2.27 -14.03 -2.53
N CYS A 373 2.55 -15.20 -1.96
CA CYS A 373 3.87 -15.56 -1.47
C CYS A 373 4.77 -16.14 -2.57
N TRP A 374 4.22 -16.42 -3.75
CA TRP A 374 4.94 -17.08 -4.84
C TRP A 374 5.84 -16.06 -5.56
N PRO A 375 7.07 -16.44 -5.94
CA PRO A 375 7.76 -17.72 -5.72
C PRO A 375 8.65 -17.75 -4.46
N SER A 376 8.52 -16.75 -3.58
CA SER A 376 9.52 -16.45 -2.55
C SER A 376 9.46 -17.36 -1.33
N PHE A 377 8.38 -18.11 -1.11
CA PHE A 377 8.15 -18.83 0.15
C PHE A 377 7.65 -20.27 -0.06
N PRO A 378 8.37 -21.11 -0.82
CA PRO A 378 7.93 -22.45 -1.21
C PRO A 378 7.71 -23.39 -0.02
N HIS A 379 8.38 -23.13 1.11
CA HIS A 379 8.34 -23.97 2.31
C HIS A 379 7.10 -23.76 3.20
N PHE A 380 6.28 -22.74 2.96
CA PHE A 380 5.12 -22.45 3.82
C PHE A 380 3.85 -23.24 3.46
N GLY A 381 3.89 -24.07 2.40
CA GLY A 381 2.75 -24.87 1.95
C GLY A 381 1.64 -24.01 1.33
N GLY A 382 1.25 -24.32 0.09
CA GLY A 382 0.30 -23.49 -0.68
C GLY A 382 0.96 -22.43 -1.57
N ASP A 383 2.28 -22.38 -1.62
CA ASP A 383 3.01 -21.45 -2.48
C ASP A 383 3.05 -21.92 -3.95
N THR A 384 1.87 -22.05 -4.57
CA THR A 384 1.72 -22.43 -5.98
C THR A 384 1.16 -21.27 -6.79
N CYS A 385 1.41 -21.35 -8.09
CA CYS A 385 0.92 -20.41 -9.07
C CYS A 385 0.45 -21.19 -10.29
N ASP A 386 -0.80 -21.61 -10.27
CA ASP A 386 -1.33 -22.53 -11.27
C ASP A 386 -1.99 -21.74 -12.42
N PRO A 387 -1.51 -21.89 -13.67
CA PRO A 387 -2.14 -21.22 -14.81
C PRO A 387 -3.57 -21.72 -15.03
N ILE A 388 -4.48 -20.80 -15.33
CA ILE A 388 -5.87 -21.13 -15.61
C ILE A 388 -6.04 -21.45 -17.10
N ALA A 389 -6.78 -22.52 -17.42
CA ALA A 389 -7.18 -22.85 -18.79
C ALA A 389 -8.25 -21.88 -19.33
N ALA A 390 -7.85 -20.63 -19.52
CA ALA A 390 -8.60 -19.53 -20.12
C ALA A 390 -7.71 -18.85 -21.16
N LEU A 391 -8.30 -18.25 -22.18
CA LEU A 391 -7.56 -17.86 -23.38
C LEU A 391 -7.06 -16.41 -23.29
N TYR A 392 -5.75 -16.24 -23.40
CA TYR A 392 -5.11 -14.98 -23.79
C TYR A 392 -4.80 -15.03 -25.28
N LYS A 393 -5.22 -14.01 -26.04
CA LYS A 393 -5.01 -13.98 -27.49
C LYS A 393 -4.68 -12.58 -28.00
N ASN A 394 -3.75 -12.43 -28.94
CA ASN A 394 -3.43 -11.15 -29.58
C ASN A 394 -3.13 -10.04 -28.55
N ILE A 395 -2.09 -10.28 -27.74
CA ILE A 395 -1.63 -9.36 -26.69
C ILE A 395 -0.32 -8.72 -27.15
N THR A 396 -0.33 -7.40 -27.35
CA THR A 396 0.83 -6.65 -27.83
C THR A 396 1.33 -5.67 -26.77
N LEU A 397 2.62 -5.75 -26.47
CA LEU A 397 3.37 -4.70 -25.77
C LEU A 397 4.27 -4.03 -26.81
N ASP A 398 4.06 -2.74 -27.04
CA ASP A 398 4.74 -1.93 -28.06
C ASP A 398 5.41 -0.72 -27.40
N GLN A 399 6.72 -0.55 -27.51
CA GLN A 399 7.45 0.56 -26.88
C GLN A 399 7.24 0.61 -25.36
N VAL A 400 7.52 -0.50 -24.68
CA VAL A 400 7.45 -0.58 -23.21
C VAL A 400 8.87 -0.52 -22.64
N THR A 401 9.16 0.46 -21.79
CA THR A 401 10.47 0.62 -21.15
C THR A 401 10.37 0.30 -19.67
N LEU A 402 11.15 -0.67 -19.19
CA LEU A 402 11.36 -0.98 -17.79
C LEU A 402 12.71 -0.39 -17.37
N THR A 403 12.72 0.48 -16.37
CA THR A 403 13.95 1.13 -15.90
C THR A 403 14.18 0.77 -14.43
N ASN A 404 15.36 0.20 -14.14
CA ASN A 404 15.76 -0.21 -12.80
C ASN A 404 14.73 -1.07 -12.03
N PRO A 405 14.14 -2.13 -12.64
CA PRO A 405 13.20 -2.98 -11.92
C PRO A 405 13.89 -3.66 -10.72
N VAL A 406 13.22 -3.68 -9.55
CA VAL A 406 13.79 -4.24 -8.31
C VAL A 406 13.87 -5.77 -8.36
N THR A 407 12.90 -6.41 -9.01
CA THR A 407 12.89 -7.88 -9.20
C THR A 407 12.80 -8.23 -10.69
N SER A 408 12.50 -9.49 -11.02
CA SER A 408 12.56 -9.95 -12.40
C SER A 408 11.64 -9.13 -13.33
N PRO A 409 12.04 -8.92 -14.60
CA PRO A 409 11.28 -8.15 -15.58
C PRO A 409 9.82 -8.58 -15.77
N GLY A 410 9.49 -9.85 -15.51
CA GLY A 410 8.10 -10.26 -15.48
C GLY A 410 7.84 -11.76 -15.49
N VAL A 411 6.54 -12.08 -15.51
CA VAL A 411 5.99 -13.42 -15.42
C VAL A 411 4.92 -13.61 -16.49
N ILE A 412 5.01 -14.67 -17.29
CA ILE A 412 4.07 -15.03 -18.35
C ILE A 412 3.67 -16.49 -18.16
N LEU A 413 2.48 -16.73 -17.61
CA LEU A 413 2.03 -18.05 -17.19
C LEU A 413 0.73 -18.44 -17.87
N GLY A 414 0.86 -19.18 -18.98
CA GLY A 414 -0.24 -19.78 -19.73
C GLY A 414 -0.54 -21.21 -19.33
N SER A 415 -1.76 -21.67 -19.60
CA SER A 415 -2.13 -23.07 -19.40
C SER A 415 -1.46 -23.96 -20.44
N SER A 416 -1.10 -25.18 -20.04
CA SER A 416 -0.61 -26.20 -20.98
C SER A 416 -1.71 -26.74 -21.90
N THR A 417 -2.99 -26.63 -21.50
CA THR A 417 -4.14 -27.10 -22.29
C THR A 417 -4.76 -26.01 -23.15
N GLU A 418 -4.86 -24.80 -22.61
CA GLU A 418 -5.32 -23.61 -23.33
C GLU A 418 -4.17 -22.61 -23.38
N ARG A 419 -3.29 -22.77 -24.37
CA ARG A 419 -2.06 -21.99 -24.48
C ARG A 419 -2.35 -20.57 -24.94
N MET A 420 -1.54 -19.62 -24.49
CA MET A 420 -1.64 -18.22 -24.93
C MET A 420 -1.27 -18.09 -26.41
N GLN A 421 -2.02 -17.29 -27.15
CA GLN A 421 -1.89 -17.14 -28.60
C GLN A 421 -1.49 -15.71 -28.97
N ASP A 422 -0.60 -15.56 -29.95
CA ASP A 422 -0.23 -14.29 -30.57
C ASP A 422 0.24 -13.23 -29.55
N LEU A 423 1.27 -13.55 -28.77
CA LEU A 423 1.93 -12.59 -27.89
C LEU A 423 3.02 -11.85 -28.67
N THR A 424 3.00 -10.52 -28.66
CA THR A 424 4.01 -9.71 -29.34
C THR A 424 4.67 -8.73 -28.39
N PHE A 425 5.99 -8.84 -28.23
CA PHE A 425 6.81 -7.79 -27.62
C PHE A 425 7.53 -7.06 -28.75
N ASN A 426 7.21 -5.79 -28.96
CA ASN A 426 7.86 -4.92 -29.93
C ASN A 426 8.48 -3.74 -29.20
N ASP A 427 9.81 -3.55 -29.31
CA ASP A 427 10.53 -2.52 -28.56
C ASP A 427 10.26 -2.57 -27.03
N VAL A 428 10.23 -3.77 -26.43
CA VAL A 428 10.13 -3.94 -24.97
C VAL A 428 11.53 -3.94 -24.36
N VAL A 429 11.93 -2.84 -23.74
CA VAL A 429 13.31 -2.60 -23.31
C VAL A 429 13.43 -2.58 -21.79
N VAL A 430 14.34 -3.37 -21.24
CA VAL A 430 14.81 -3.30 -19.86
C VAL A 430 16.13 -2.54 -19.81
N SER A 431 16.18 -1.48 -19.02
CA SER A 431 17.30 -0.55 -18.88
C SER A 431 17.74 -0.42 -17.42
N ASP A 432 19.05 -0.22 -17.21
CA ASP A 432 19.68 0.14 -15.93
C ASP A 432 19.26 -0.74 -14.75
N CYS A 433 19.51 -2.05 -14.85
CA CYS A 433 19.30 -2.96 -13.74
C CYS A 433 20.25 -2.66 -12.56
N GLY A 434 19.72 -2.02 -11.51
CA GLY A 434 20.44 -1.79 -10.26
C GLY A 434 21.29 -0.52 -10.18
N GLU A 435 21.31 0.32 -11.22
CA GLU A 435 21.89 1.66 -11.12
C GLU A 435 20.76 2.68 -10.94
N GLY A 436 20.64 3.22 -9.73
CA GLY A 436 19.69 4.27 -9.40
C GLY A 436 19.96 5.52 -10.23
N ALA A 437 19.36 5.61 -11.42
CA ALA A 437 19.31 6.82 -12.20
C ALA A 437 18.54 7.88 -11.40
N SER A 438 19.22 8.97 -11.02
CA SER A 438 18.60 10.11 -10.37
C SER A 438 17.81 10.92 -11.39
N PHE A 439 16.53 10.61 -11.55
CA PHE A 439 15.57 11.55 -12.14
C PHE A 439 14.97 12.45 -11.06
N ASP A 440 14.80 13.73 -11.38
CA ASP A 440 14.32 14.72 -10.43
C ASP A 440 12.84 14.49 -10.06
N ARG A 441 12.60 14.40 -8.74
CA ARG A 441 11.60 13.57 -8.07
C ARG A 441 10.26 14.26 -7.75
N ILE A 442 9.92 15.38 -8.40
CA ILE A 442 8.86 16.28 -7.86
C ILE A 442 7.73 16.59 -8.85
N GLU A 443 7.88 16.28 -10.14
CA GLU A 443 6.91 16.71 -11.17
C GLU A 443 5.90 15.66 -11.63
N SER A 444 6.06 14.37 -11.29
CA SER A 444 5.12 13.35 -11.77
C SER A 444 3.75 13.46 -11.08
N PHE A 445 3.73 13.73 -9.77
CA PHE A 445 2.49 13.85 -8.97
C PHE A 445 2.36 15.22 -8.28
N PRO A 446 2.42 16.34 -9.01
CA PRO A 446 2.56 17.67 -8.42
C PRO A 446 1.33 18.09 -7.61
N GLY A 447 0.17 17.45 -7.89
CA GLY A 447 -1.11 17.67 -7.22
C GLY A 447 -1.44 16.71 -6.06
N LEU A 448 -0.66 15.65 -5.80
CA LEU A 448 -0.99 14.62 -4.79
C LEU A 448 -0.36 14.88 -3.41
N LYS A 449 -0.15 16.15 -3.03
CA LYS A 449 0.42 16.48 -1.71
C LYS A 449 -0.57 16.09 -0.60
N GLN A 450 -0.25 15.02 0.12
CA GLN A 450 -0.95 14.63 1.35
C GLN A 450 -0.14 15.02 2.59
N ASP A 451 -0.81 15.58 3.59
CA ASP A 451 -0.24 15.73 4.93
C ASP A 451 -0.10 14.36 5.61
N LEU A 452 1.08 14.07 6.19
CA LEU A 452 1.31 12.94 7.11
C LEU A 452 0.28 13.02 8.24
N SER A 453 -0.18 11.96 8.86
CA SER A 453 0.31 10.59 9.00
C SER A 453 -0.93 9.79 9.36
N ASP A 454 -1.15 8.64 8.73
CA ASP A 454 -2.14 7.70 9.25
C ASP A 454 -1.89 7.52 10.75
N VAL A 455 -2.80 8.02 11.58
CA VAL A 455 -2.62 8.06 13.05
C VAL A 455 -2.39 6.65 13.59
N PHE A 456 -2.97 5.65 12.92
CA PHE A 456 -2.83 4.25 13.25
C PHE A 456 -1.43 3.71 12.96
N VAL A 457 -0.67 4.29 12.02
CA VAL A 457 0.74 3.95 11.82
C VAL A 457 1.57 4.43 13.01
N PHE A 458 1.37 5.66 13.47
CA PHE A 458 2.07 6.19 14.63
C PHE A 458 1.74 5.42 15.91
N GLU A 459 0.45 5.15 16.15
CA GLU A 459 -0.01 4.33 17.27
C GLU A 459 0.55 2.90 17.20
N PHE A 460 0.62 2.29 16.02
CA PHE A 460 1.25 0.98 15.83
C PHE A 460 2.73 1.00 16.25
N TYR A 461 3.51 2.02 15.83
CA TYR A 461 4.90 2.17 16.25
C TYR A 461 5.03 2.37 17.77
N LEU A 462 4.17 3.17 18.39
CA LEU A 462 4.14 3.35 19.84
C LEU A 462 3.80 2.04 20.58
N MET A 463 2.84 1.27 20.09
CA MET A 463 2.48 -0.02 20.68
C MET A 463 3.61 -1.03 20.56
N LEU A 464 4.28 -1.10 19.40
CA LEU A 464 5.38 -2.02 19.17
C LEU A 464 6.56 -1.69 20.09
N THR A 465 6.93 -0.41 20.18
CA THR A 465 8.02 0.06 21.06
C THR A 465 7.70 -0.14 22.54
N ALA A 466 6.49 0.20 22.98
CA ALA A 466 6.05 -0.02 24.36
C ALA A 466 6.00 -1.51 24.73
N SER A 467 5.57 -2.38 23.80
CA SER A 467 5.57 -3.83 24.00
C SER A 467 6.99 -4.34 24.17
N ILE A 468 7.90 -4.00 23.25
CA ILE A 468 9.33 -4.37 23.34
C ILE A 468 9.92 -3.89 24.67
N PHE A 469 9.68 -2.63 25.06
CA PHE A 469 10.18 -2.07 26.32
C PHE A 469 9.61 -2.80 27.55
N THR A 470 8.30 -3.05 27.58
CA THR A 470 7.65 -3.78 28.68
C THR A 470 8.19 -5.20 28.79
N PHE A 471 8.40 -5.89 27.67
CA PHE A 471 9.02 -7.22 27.65
C PHE A 471 10.47 -7.20 28.14
N ILE A 472 11.27 -6.20 27.77
CA ILE A 472 12.64 -6.01 28.27
C ILE A 472 12.62 -5.74 29.78
N CYS A 473 11.77 -4.83 30.26
CA CYS A 473 11.65 -4.50 31.69
C CYS A 473 11.18 -5.68 32.54
N ILE A 474 10.17 -6.44 32.09
CA ILE A 474 9.71 -7.65 32.77
C ILE A 474 10.83 -8.69 32.81
N SER A 475 11.57 -8.86 31.71
CA SER A 475 12.71 -9.79 31.66
C SER A 475 13.82 -9.38 32.63
N ILE A 476 14.15 -8.08 32.71
CA ILE A 476 15.13 -7.55 33.68
C ILE A 476 14.63 -7.73 35.11
N LEU A 477 13.37 -7.43 35.41
CA LEU A 477 12.79 -7.59 36.75
C LEU A 477 12.80 -9.04 37.22
N ILE A 478 12.44 -9.99 36.35
CA ILE A 478 12.53 -11.44 36.64
C ILE A 478 13.99 -11.85 36.89
N CYS A 479 14.95 -11.31 36.14
CA CYS A 479 16.39 -11.57 36.37
C CYS A 479 16.91 -10.93 37.68
N CYS A 480 16.45 -9.72 38.03
CA CYS A 480 16.88 -9.01 39.23
C CYS A 480 16.29 -9.60 40.52
N ASP A 481 15.02 -10.03 40.51
CA ASP A 481 14.35 -10.63 41.67
C ASP A 481 15.00 -11.98 42.08
N TYR A 482 15.62 -12.68 41.14
CA TYR A 482 16.41 -13.89 41.42
C TYR A 482 17.84 -13.62 41.93
N SER A 483 18.36 -12.40 41.74
CA SER A 483 19.68 -11.97 42.22
C SER A 483 19.66 -11.28 43.58
N GLY A 484 18.47 -10.87 44.03
CA GLY A 484 18.22 -10.15 45.28
C GLY A 484 18.00 -11.07 46.47
N ASN A 485 18.99 -11.17 47.34
CA ASN A 485 18.88 -11.77 48.65
C ASN A 485 17.93 -10.93 49.54
N THR A 486 16.61 -11.16 49.48
CA THR A 486 15.63 -10.57 50.42
C THR A 486 14.87 -11.65 51.18
N GLN A 487 15.39 -11.98 52.36
CA GLN A 487 14.55 -12.46 53.44
C GLN A 487 13.53 -11.37 53.81
N ARG A 488 12.27 -11.82 54.01
CA ARG A 488 11.14 -11.12 54.66
C ARG A 488 10.41 -10.07 53.81
N LEU A 489 9.26 -10.47 53.27
CA LEU A 489 7.93 -10.01 53.72
C LEU A 489 6.81 -10.67 52.89
N HIS A 490 6.32 -11.83 53.33
CA HIS A 490 4.89 -12.10 53.57
C HIS A 490 4.70 -13.55 54.07
N PRO A 491 3.74 -13.82 54.99
CA PRO A 491 3.67 -15.08 55.71
C PRO A 491 3.10 -16.20 54.85
N ARG A 492 3.82 -17.32 54.82
CA ARG A 492 3.40 -18.64 54.36
C ARG A 492 2.04 -19.05 54.95
N LYS A 493 0.94 -18.76 54.25
CA LYS A 493 -0.33 -19.49 54.37
C LYS A 493 -1.10 -19.41 53.05
N TRP A 494 -0.57 -20.03 52.01
CA TRP A 494 -1.34 -20.65 50.93
C TRP A 494 -0.37 -21.62 50.25
N CYS A 495 -0.83 -22.82 49.91
CA CYS A 495 -0.04 -23.95 49.40
C CYS A 495 0.76 -24.75 50.44
N MET A 496 0.06 -25.31 51.45
CA MET A 496 0.36 -26.70 51.84
C MET A 496 -0.74 -27.60 51.25
N GLY A 497 -0.37 -28.33 50.20
CA GLY A 497 -1.28 -29.24 49.53
C GLY A 497 -0.57 -30.05 48.43
N LYS A 498 0.20 -31.06 48.87
CA LYS A 498 0.68 -32.23 48.12
C LYS A 498 1.78 -32.04 47.06
N ARG A 499 3.00 -32.39 47.53
CA ARG A 499 4.07 -33.22 46.94
C ARG A 499 4.42 -33.14 45.44
N SER A 500 5.75 -33.08 45.28
CA SER A 500 6.63 -33.58 44.21
C SER A 500 6.61 -32.85 42.88
N TRP A 501 7.52 -31.88 42.73
CA TRP A 501 8.58 -31.92 41.71
C TRP A 501 9.85 -31.26 42.28
N LEU A 502 10.99 -31.92 42.08
CA LEU A 502 12.31 -31.52 42.52
C LEU A 502 12.80 -30.28 41.77
N ILE A 503 13.38 -29.30 42.47
CA ILE A 503 14.27 -28.29 41.90
C ILE A 503 15.70 -28.76 42.19
N PRO A 504 16.59 -28.97 41.19
CA PRO A 504 18.00 -29.21 41.45
C PRO A 504 18.74 -27.89 41.69
N PRO A 505 19.74 -27.87 42.60
CA PRO A 505 20.57 -26.71 42.86
C PRO A 505 21.75 -26.71 41.90
N ASN A 506 21.60 -26.16 40.69
CA ASN A 506 22.76 -25.90 39.83
C ASN A 506 22.62 -24.52 39.19
N GLN A 507 23.56 -23.62 39.53
CA GLN A 507 23.70 -22.32 38.89
C GLN A 507 23.88 -22.45 37.37
N ASP A 508 24.40 -23.57 36.89
CA ASP A 508 24.53 -23.86 35.46
C ASP A 508 23.18 -24.00 34.75
N VAL A 509 22.16 -24.53 35.42
CA VAL A 509 20.79 -24.62 34.86
C VAL A 509 20.16 -23.22 34.80
N PHE A 510 20.46 -22.35 35.77
CA PHE A 510 20.02 -20.95 35.76
C PHE A 510 20.64 -20.16 34.61
N TRP A 511 21.97 -20.24 34.42
CA TRP A 511 22.64 -19.58 33.30
C TRP A 511 22.26 -20.17 31.94
N THR A 512 21.99 -21.48 31.89
CA THR A 512 21.51 -22.13 30.65
C THR A 512 20.08 -21.70 30.33
N ASN A 513 19.19 -21.63 31.32
CA ASN A 513 17.82 -21.16 31.11
C ASN A 513 17.77 -19.65 30.81
N ALA A 514 18.59 -18.82 31.46
CA ALA A 514 18.71 -17.40 31.12
C ALA A 514 19.25 -17.22 29.70
N LYS A 515 20.26 -17.99 29.27
CA LYS A 515 20.76 -17.97 27.88
C LYS A 515 19.71 -18.44 26.88
N ILE A 516 18.98 -19.52 27.16
CA ILE A 516 17.88 -20.00 26.32
C ILE A 516 16.75 -18.96 26.25
N PHE A 517 16.46 -18.26 27.35
CA PHE A 517 15.44 -17.23 27.40
C PHE A 517 15.87 -15.95 26.66
N THR A 518 17.13 -15.51 26.77
CA THR A 518 17.69 -14.39 26.00
C THR A 518 17.79 -14.72 24.51
N VAL A 519 18.21 -15.93 24.14
CA VAL A 519 18.19 -16.41 22.76
C VAL A 519 16.74 -16.49 22.26
N GLY A 520 15.81 -16.93 23.10
CA GLY A 520 14.38 -16.89 22.83
C GLY A 520 13.86 -15.48 22.59
N ILE A 521 14.28 -14.48 23.37
CA ILE A 521 13.91 -13.05 23.21
C ILE A 521 14.49 -12.47 21.91
N VAL A 522 15.76 -12.77 21.59
CA VAL A 522 16.36 -12.35 20.31
C VAL A 522 15.64 -13.04 19.16
N LEU A 523 15.29 -14.32 19.26
CA LEU A 523 14.51 -14.96 18.20
C LEU A 523 13.08 -14.40 18.12
N PHE A 524 12.37 -14.13 19.22
CA PHE A 524 10.96 -13.69 19.17
C PHE A 524 10.76 -12.22 18.79
N THR A 525 11.71 -11.34 19.13
CA THR A 525 11.68 -9.91 18.74
C THR A 525 12.34 -9.66 17.40
N PHE A 526 13.34 -10.46 17.05
CA PHE A 526 14.13 -10.28 15.83
C PHE A 526 13.66 -11.18 14.71
N ILE A 527 12.99 -12.33 14.90
CA ILE A 527 12.39 -13.08 13.77
C ILE A 527 11.35 -12.23 13.03
N PRO A 528 10.47 -11.44 13.67
CA PRO A 528 9.57 -10.56 12.92
C PRO A 528 10.28 -9.40 12.22
N VAL A 529 11.31 -8.81 12.84
CA VAL A 529 12.10 -7.69 12.26
C VAL A 529 13.08 -8.18 11.19
N TYR A 530 13.65 -9.36 11.35
CA TYR A 530 14.44 -10.09 10.38
C TYR A 530 13.54 -10.54 9.25
N ILE A 531 12.38 -11.17 9.49
CA ILE A 531 11.41 -11.50 8.43
C ILE A 531 10.89 -10.25 7.72
N MET A 532 10.71 -9.10 8.40
CA MET A 532 10.35 -7.82 7.77
C MET A 532 11.53 -7.13 7.05
N GLY A 533 12.78 -7.38 7.47
CA GLY A 533 13.99 -6.87 6.80
C GLY A 533 14.58 -7.83 5.75
N SER A 534 14.17 -9.10 5.79
CA SER A 534 14.57 -10.22 4.93
C SER A 534 13.43 -10.68 4.04
N SER A 535 12.32 -9.92 3.99
CA SER A 535 11.29 -10.03 2.94
C SER A 535 11.70 -9.31 1.65
N LEU A 536 12.95 -8.86 1.56
CA LEU A 536 13.59 -8.63 0.27
C LEU A 536 14.21 -9.96 -0.19
N PRO A 537 13.83 -10.51 -1.35
CA PRO A 537 14.43 -11.72 -1.86
C PRO A 537 15.90 -11.47 -2.18
N GLY A 538 16.77 -11.94 -1.28
CA GLY A 538 18.19 -12.12 -1.52
C GLY A 538 18.44 -13.53 -2.04
N TYR A 539 18.48 -13.69 -3.36
CA TYR A 539 19.16 -14.82 -4.00
C TYR A 539 20.19 -14.24 -4.97
N GLY A 540 21.46 -14.32 -4.58
CA GLY A 540 22.59 -14.01 -5.43
C GLY A 540 22.91 -15.22 -6.31
N GLY A 541 22.61 -15.09 -7.59
CA GLY A 541 23.07 -15.97 -8.66
C GLY A 541 23.09 -15.14 -9.93
N HIS A 542 24.18 -15.26 -10.70
CA HIS A 542 24.23 -14.71 -12.06
C HIS A 542 23.12 -15.39 -12.87
N LEU A 543 22.04 -14.66 -13.16
CA LEU A 543 20.93 -15.18 -13.96
C LEU A 543 21.32 -15.11 -15.43
N ASN A 544 21.27 -16.25 -16.10
CA ASN A 544 21.48 -16.38 -17.53
C ASN A 544 20.35 -15.64 -18.27
N THR A 545 20.56 -15.18 -19.51
CA THR A 545 19.55 -14.40 -20.26
C THR A 545 18.21 -15.13 -20.47
N ALA A 546 18.19 -16.46 -20.30
CA ALA A 546 17.00 -17.30 -20.29
C ALA A 546 16.21 -17.33 -18.95
N GLU A 547 16.71 -16.73 -17.88
CA GLU A 547 16.15 -16.83 -16.50
C GLU A 547 15.50 -15.53 -15.99
N TYR A 548 15.39 -14.48 -16.83
CA TYR A 548 14.81 -13.21 -16.42
C TYR A 548 13.29 -13.19 -16.38
N TYR A 549 12.64 -13.96 -17.26
CA TYR A 549 11.19 -14.15 -17.25
C TYR A 549 10.86 -15.58 -16.83
N GLU A 550 9.91 -15.73 -15.91
CA GLU A 550 9.20 -17.00 -15.80
C GLU A 550 8.21 -17.06 -16.96
N CYS A 551 8.44 -17.94 -17.95
CA CYS A 551 7.54 -18.07 -19.09
C CYS A 551 7.16 -19.50 -19.46
N THR A 552 5.86 -19.81 -19.39
CA THR A 552 5.32 -21.12 -19.79
C THR A 552 3.94 -20.98 -20.45
N GLY A 553 3.52 -22.02 -21.19
CA GLY A 553 2.15 -22.09 -21.73
C GLY A 553 1.82 -21.11 -22.86
N VAL A 554 2.83 -20.62 -23.59
CA VAL A 554 2.67 -19.76 -24.77
C VAL A 554 2.79 -20.61 -26.04
N ASP A 555 1.80 -20.58 -26.93
CA ASP A 555 1.84 -21.29 -28.21
C ASP A 555 2.73 -20.58 -29.22
N ASN A 556 2.52 -19.27 -29.37
CA ASN A 556 3.28 -18.41 -30.26
C ASN A 556 3.48 -17.02 -29.63
N GLY A 557 4.70 -16.76 -29.19
CA GLY A 557 5.17 -15.45 -28.74
C GLY A 557 6.31 -14.98 -29.63
N VAL A 558 6.38 -13.69 -29.94
CA VAL A 558 7.42 -13.11 -30.81
C VAL A 558 7.97 -11.84 -30.19
N ALA A 559 9.30 -11.73 -30.13
CA ALA A 559 10.02 -10.51 -29.78
C ALA A 559 10.56 -9.83 -31.03
N LYS A 560 10.33 -8.52 -31.17
CA LYS A 560 10.67 -7.72 -32.36
C LYS A 560 11.35 -6.40 -31.98
N GLY A 561 11.92 -5.74 -32.99
CA GLY A 561 12.50 -4.42 -32.85
C GLY A 561 13.71 -4.44 -31.90
N LYS A 562 13.71 -3.52 -30.94
CA LYS A 562 14.76 -3.35 -29.91
C LYS A 562 14.49 -4.13 -28.63
N THR A 563 13.55 -5.08 -28.64
CA THR A 563 13.24 -5.87 -27.44
C THR A 563 14.52 -6.54 -26.91
N ASN A 564 14.89 -6.27 -25.66
CA ASN A 564 15.99 -6.95 -24.97
C ASN A 564 15.44 -7.78 -23.80
N ILE A 565 16.21 -8.77 -23.36
CA ILE A 565 15.75 -9.75 -22.37
C ILE A 565 14.48 -10.47 -22.85
N ILE A 566 14.65 -11.33 -23.87
CA ILE A 566 13.54 -12.00 -24.55
C ILE A 566 13.00 -13.14 -23.65
N PRO A 567 11.68 -13.23 -23.41
CA PRO A 567 11.10 -14.36 -22.69
C PRO A 567 11.46 -15.69 -23.36
N SER A 568 11.84 -16.70 -22.57
CA SER A 568 12.33 -18.00 -23.09
C SER A 568 11.34 -18.77 -23.96
N CYS A 569 10.06 -18.41 -23.88
CA CYS A 569 8.94 -18.96 -24.64
C CYS A 569 8.66 -18.21 -25.96
N PHE A 570 9.43 -17.16 -26.29
CA PHE A 570 9.24 -16.33 -27.50
C PHE A 570 10.25 -16.69 -28.59
N ILE A 571 9.84 -16.50 -29.84
CA ILE A 571 10.71 -16.49 -31.00
C ILE A 571 11.39 -15.12 -31.07
N ASP A 572 12.71 -15.11 -31.20
CA ASP A 572 13.50 -13.91 -31.40
C ASP A 572 13.50 -13.49 -32.88
N GLU A 573 12.85 -12.37 -33.19
CA GLU A 573 12.85 -11.68 -34.48
C GLU A 573 13.42 -10.25 -34.34
N THR A 574 14.32 -10.02 -33.38
CA THR A 574 14.90 -8.69 -33.13
C THR A 574 15.97 -8.31 -34.17
N GLU A 575 16.12 -7.01 -34.42
CA GLU A 575 17.09 -6.48 -35.39
C GLU A 575 18.35 -5.97 -34.66
N GLY A 576 19.27 -6.84 -34.24
CA GLY A 576 20.58 -6.42 -33.70
C GLY A 576 21.24 -7.41 -32.74
N GLU A 577 22.55 -7.24 -32.50
CA GLU A 577 23.28 -8.01 -31.47
C GLU A 577 22.63 -7.77 -30.10
N LEU A 578 22.27 -8.87 -29.42
CA LEU A 578 21.82 -8.88 -28.03
C LEU A 578 22.75 -7.97 -27.22
N MET A 579 22.25 -6.82 -26.74
CA MET A 579 22.96 -6.12 -25.69
C MET A 579 22.89 -7.01 -24.45
N ASP A 580 24.02 -7.56 -24.04
CA ASP A 580 24.25 -8.16 -22.73
C ASP A 580 24.05 -7.06 -21.67
N SER A 581 22.81 -6.67 -21.41
CA SER A 581 22.48 -5.96 -20.19
C SER A 581 22.54 -6.99 -19.06
N GLU A 582 23.72 -7.13 -18.45
CA GLU A 582 23.86 -7.88 -17.20
C GLU A 582 22.96 -7.21 -16.14
N CYS A 583 21.77 -7.76 -15.93
CA CYS A 583 20.97 -7.38 -14.78
C CYS A 583 21.58 -8.02 -13.54
N GLN A 584 22.45 -7.28 -12.86
CA GLN A 584 22.95 -7.65 -11.55
C GLN A 584 21.89 -7.28 -10.50
N SER A 585 21.37 -8.29 -9.80
CA SER A 585 20.57 -8.05 -8.59
C SER A 585 21.49 -7.52 -7.50
N TRP A 586 21.53 -6.21 -7.30
CA TRP A 586 22.26 -5.60 -6.20
C TRP A 586 21.50 -5.79 -4.90
N VAL A 587 21.87 -6.85 -4.17
CA VAL A 587 21.60 -6.96 -2.74
C VAL A 587 22.37 -5.84 -2.05
N ILE A 588 21.71 -4.91 -1.37
CA ILE A 588 22.37 -4.03 -0.40
C ILE A 588 22.57 -4.86 0.88
N PRO A 589 23.78 -5.40 1.15
CA PRO A 589 24.01 -6.22 2.32
C PRO A 589 24.64 -5.34 3.40
N THR A 590 24.12 -4.15 3.68
CA THR A 590 24.81 -3.21 4.58
C THR A 590 24.23 -3.14 5.99
N ILE A 591 22.98 -3.58 6.20
CA ILE A 591 22.40 -3.65 7.55
C ILE A 591 22.77 -4.97 8.23
N GLY A 592 22.75 -6.10 7.50
CA GLY A 592 23.07 -7.42 8.05
C GLY A 592 24.54 -7.60 8.43
N THR A 593 25.48 -7.12 7.61
CA THR A 593 26.92 -7.34 7.81
C THR A 593 27.52 -6.46 8.91
N CYS A 594 27.11 -5.18 8.99
CA CYS A 594 27.51 -4.29 10.08
C CYS A 594 26.95 -4.75 11.44
N TYR A 595 25.77 -5.38 11.45
CA TYR A 595 25.13 -5.87 12.66
C TYR A 595 25.67 -7.23 13.12
N VAL A 596 26.09 -8.12 12.20
CA VAL A 596 26.85 -9.33 12.56
C VAL A 596 28.20 -8.96 13.15
N ALA A 597 28.88 -7.92 12.64
CA ALA A 597 30.10 -7.39 13.26
C ALA A 597 29.83 -6.81 14.66
N PHE A 598 28.73 -6.08 14.86
CA PHE A 598 28.30 -5.60 16.18
C PHE A 598 27.95 -6.75 17.13
N LEU A 599 27.27 -7.80 16.65
CA LEU A 599 26.96 -9.00 17.43
C LEU A 599 28.21 -9.78 17.80
N VAL A 600 29.20 -9.92 16.91
CA VAL A 600 30.49 -10.57 17.21
C VAL A 600 31.26 -9.77 18.25
N LEU A 601 31.26 -8.43 18.16
CA LEU A 601 31.89 -7.56 19.16
C LEU A 601 31.14 -7.59 20.50
N PHE A 602 29.81 -7.62 20.51
CA PHE A 602 28.98 -7.71 21.71
C PHE A 602 29.03 -9.09 22.37
N TYR A 603 29.04 -10.19 21.59
CA TYR A 603 29.27 -11.55 22.09
C TYR A 603 30.69 -11.67 22.68
N SER A 604 31.69 -11.08 22.02
CA SER A 604 33.06 -11.04 22.54
C SER A 604 33.16 -10.23 23.83
N PHE A 605 32.34 -9.18 24.01
CA PHE A 605 32.32 -8.38 25.24
C PHE A 605 31.57 -9.05 26.39
N VAL A 606 30.45 -9.75 26.11
CA VAL A 606 29.60 -10.40 27.13
C VAL A 606 30.16 -11.77 27.57
N PHE A 607 30.85 -12.50 26.70
CA PHE A 607 31.36 -13.85 27.00
C PHE A 607 32.85 -13.90 27.33
N TRP A 608 33.60 -12.79 27.17
CA TRP A 608 35.05 -12.73 27.40
C TRP A 608 35.46 -11.73 28.51
N VAL A 609 34.55 -11.43 29.43
CA VAL A 609 34.93 -11.04 30.80
C VAL A 609 34.84 -12.30 31.66
N PRO A 610 35.96 -12.98 31.98
CA PRO A 610 35.92 -14.17 32.80
C PRO A 610 35.49 -13.81 34.21
N ILE A 611 34.30 -14.26 34.62
CA ILE A 611 33.95 -14.43 36.05
C ILE A 611 34.71 -15.66 36.56
N THR A 612 36.04 -15.63 36.52
CA THR A 612 36.87 -16.73 37.06
C THR A 612 37.88 -16.29 38.11
N ASP A 613 37.98 -15.00 38.45
CA ASP A 613 38.95 -14.58 39.49
C ASP A 613 38.36 -14.35 40.89
N TRP A 614 37.03 -14.34 41.05
CA TRP A 614 36.41 -14.09 42.36
C TRP A 614 36.01 -15.36 43.14
N ARG A 615 36.06 -16.55 42.51
CA ARG A 615 35.71 -17.84 43.16
C ARG A 615 36.92 -18.58 43.75
N ASN A 616 38.13 -18.34 43.25
CA ASN A 616 39.33 -19.01 43.76
C ASN A 616 39.85 -18.39 45.06
N GLN A 617 39.75 -17.06 45.23
CA GLN A 617 40.22 -16.39 46.45
C GLN A 617 39.40 -16.70 47.72
N ARG A 618 38.11 -17.10 47.61
CA ARG A 618 37.29 -17.43 48.80
C ARG A 618 37.31 -18.91 49.20
N ASN A 619 37.75 -19.81 48.32
CA ASN A 619 37.82 -21.24 48.62
C ASN A 619 39.14 -21.64 49.29
N GLU A 620 40.22 -20.86 49.11
CA GLU A 620 41.47 -21.03 49.85
C GLU A 620 41.32 -20.57 51.31
N GLU A 621 40.61 -19.47 51.58
CA GLU A 621 40.36 -18.98 52.96
C GLU A 621 39.41 -19.87 53.81
N TYR A 622 38.61 -20.74 53.18
CA TYR A 622 37.65 -21.61 53.90
C TYR A 622 38.19 -23.04 54.16
N GLN A 623 39.19 -23.48 53.39
CA GLN A 623 39.88 -24.76 53.60
C GLN A 623 41.02 -24.66 54.61
N GLU A 624 41.65 -23.49 54.79
CA GLU A 624 42.66 -23.27 55.85
C GLU A 624 42.06 -23.13 57.26
N ARG A 625 40.76 -22.82 57.41
CA ARG A 625 40.14 -22.56 58.73
C ARG A 625 39.55 -23.77 59.45
N ASN A 626 39.41 -24.94 58.82
CA ASN A 626 38.70 -26.08 59.43
C ASN A 626 39.40 -27.45 59.30
N GLY A 627 40.68 -27.49 58.92
CA GLY A 627 41.44 -28.73 58.79
C GLY A 627 42.76 -28.72 59.56
N GLY A 628 42.73 -28.98 60.87
CA GLY A 628 43.95 -29.40 61.59
C GLY A 628 44.10 -28.87 63.01
N ALA A 629 43.48 -29.53 63.99
CA ALA A 629 43.89 -29.46 65.39
C ALA A 629 44.00 -30.89 65.95
N ASN A 630 45.19 -31.49 65.84
CA ASN A 630 45.82 -32.38 66.82
C ASN A 630 47.12 -32.97 66.23
N GLY A 631 48.27 -32.61 66.82
CA GLY A 631 49.52 -33.33 66.54
C GLY A 631 50.82 -32.55 66.70
N MET A 632 51.18 -32.21 67.94
CA MET A 632 52.53 -32.18 68.52
C MET A 632 53.80 -31.85 67.67
N VAL A 633 54.49 -30.79 68.11
CA VAL A 633 55.90 -30.75 68.63
C VAL A 633 57.09 -30.49 67.67
N ARG A 634 57.75 -29.34 67.94
CA ARG A 634 59.18 -28.91 67.81
C ARG A 634 59.76 -28.79 66.38
N THR A 635 60.54 -27.76 66.00
CA THR A 635 61.64 -27.06 66.70
C THR A 635 61.81 -25.58 66.27
N GLU A 636 62.45 -24.80 67.15
CA GLU A 636 62.91 -23.41 67.03
C GLU A 636 64.15 -23.21 66.12
N SER A 637 64.25 -22.01 65.53
CA SER A 637 65.45 -21.14 65.42
C SER A 637 64.95 -19.76 64.92
N GLU A 638 64.92 -18.65 65.70
CA GLU A 638 66.03 -17.72 66.07
C GLU A 638 66.90 -17.35 64.85
N GLU A 639 67.25 -16.10 64.47
CA GLU A 639 67.13 -14.67 64.84
C GLU A 639 67.34 -13.94 63.46
N GLY A 640 66.95 -12.71 63.13
CA GLY A 640 67.03 -11.44 63.83
C GLY A 640 67.16 -10.27 62.81
N MET A 641 67.14 -9.06 63.37
CA MET A 641 67.62 -7.77 62.82
C MET A 641 66.72 -6.94 61.89
N ALA A 642 66.20 -5.86 62.49
CA ALA A 642 65.88 -4.58 61.86
C ALA A 642 67.14 -3.70 61.78
N VAL A 643 67.36 -2.97 60.68
CA VAL A 643 68.03 -1.66 60.62
C VAL A 643 67.54 -0.90 59.36
N GLU A 644 67.48 0.41 59.52
CA GLU A 644 66.84 1.50 58.78
C GLU A 644 67.75 2.18 57.71
N LEU A 645 67.17 3.14 56.97
CA LEU A 645 67.77 4.30 56.24
C LEU A 645 68.30 4.02 54.81
N VAL A 646 68.04 4.86 53.79
CA VAL A 646 68.42 6.30 53.69
C VAL A 646 67.53 7.12 52.72
N VAL A 647 67.44 8.41 53.04
CA VAL A 647 66.84 9.58 52.36
C VAL A 647 67.79 10.23 51.32
N ASN A 648 67.22 10.89 50.29
CA ASN A 648 67.61 12.18 49.65
C ASN A 648 66.86 12.29 48.29
N GLY A 649 66.36 13.41 47.75
CA GLY A 649 66.40 14.84 48.09
C GLY A 649 66.45 15.68 46.77
N GLU A 650 65.48 16.60 46.60
CA GLU A 650 65.51 17.93 45.91
C GLU A 650 65.69 18.09 44.37
N ASP A 651 65.40 19.21 43.69
CA ASP A 651 64.32 20.26 43.62
C ASP A 651 64.72 21.29 42.51
N GLN A 652 63.86 22.29 42.18
CA GLN A 652 64.01 23.51 41.31
C GLN A 652 63.40 23.40 39.87
N GLU A 653 62.64 24.35 39.29
CA GLU A 653 62.43 25.80 39.51
C GLU A 653 61.16 26.34 38.77
N GLU A 654 60.64 27.50 39.21
CA GLU A 654 59.50 28.31 38.70
C GLU A 654 59.73 29.05 37.36
N ARG A 655 58.64 29.42 36.63
CA ARG A 655 58.38 30.83 36.20
C ARG A 655 56.96 31.14 35.68
N ARG A 656 56.52 32.35 36.03
CA ARG A 656 55.24 33.09 35.96
C ARG A 656 54.62 33.47 34.59
N GLY A 657 53.29 33.71 34.63
CA GLY A 657 52.56 34.87 34.07
C GLY A 657 51.59 34.55 32.90
N SER A 658 50.46 35.22 32.62
CA SER A 658 49.57 36.25 33.22
C SER A 658 48.49 36.60 32.16
N GLY A 659 47.28 37.06 32.55
CA GLY A 659 46.27 37.74 31.69
C GLY A 659 45.14 36.82 31.19
N VAL A 660 43.83 36.94 31.50
CA VAL A 660 42.82 38.02 31.60
C VAL A 660 42.43 38.72 30.28
N TRP A 661 41.11 38.72 29.99
CA TRP A 661 40.28 39.53 29.07
C TRP A 661 40.30 39.23 27.56
N LYS A 662 39.14 38.83 26.98
CA LYS A 662 38.16 39.76 26.36
C LYS A 662 36.93 39.06 25.73
N GLU A 663 35.79 39.70 25.94
CA GLU A 663 34.56 39.66 25.14
C GLU A 663 34.81 40.08 23.67
N ASP A 664 34.02 39.56 22.74
CA ASP A 664 33.10 40.31 21.83
C ASP A 664 32.63 39.37 20.69
N ARG A 665 31.31 39.14 20.57
CA ARG A 665 30.34 39.80 19.68
C ARG A 665 30.44 39.46 18.20
N GLU A 666 29.27 39.04 17.70
CA GLU A 666 28.65 39.35 16.40
C GLU A 666 29.53 39.52 15.16
N LEU A 667 29.17 38.83 14.07
CA LEU A 667 28.88 39.51 12.81
C LEU A 667 28.07 38.64 11.84
N ARG A 668 26.99 39.26 11.37
CA ARG A 668 26.19 38.91 10.19
C ARG A 668 26.96 39.21 8.91
N GLY A 669 26.59 38.52 7.82
CA GLY A 669 26.80 38.92 6.41
C GLY A 669 26.63 37.70 5.51
N LYS A 670 25.48 37.48 4.86
CA LYS A 670 25.12 37.98 3.51
C LYS A 670 26.28 37.93 2.50
N VAL A 671 26.26 36.90 1.65
CA VAL A 671 26.05 37.02 0.20
C VAL A 671 25.02 35.99 -0.20
#